data_AF-D6TDU9-F1
#
_entry.id   AF-D6TDU9-F1
#
_cell.length_a   1.000
_cell.length_b   1.000
_cell.length_c   1.000
_cell.angle_alpha   90.00
_cell.angle_beta   90.00
_cell.angle_gamma   90.00
#
_symmetry.space_group_name_H-M   'P 1'
#
loop_
_entity.id
_entity.type
_entity.pdbx_description
1 polymer ?
#
loop_
_entity_poly.entity_id
_entity_poly.type
_entity_poly.pdbx_seq_one_letter_code
_entity_poly.pdbx_strand_id
1 'polypeptide(L)'
;MRTSSWRAHLPHLVTLVGLCLLSLAAGFASPTSAIAKTKENTCQINSPQGNVKHVIYLQFDNVHLSRDNQNVPSDLEQMPNLLNFITSHGTMLSNQHTPLIAHTATNILTTLTGVYPNRSGVPISNSYRYFNPDGTSNPAVSFAYWTSPLYDYSTTTPSDTKYTMLDEKGNNTPAPWVSYTRAGCNFGAVATANTVLENIGVDIPTVFGANSPEATEVKANPNQATADYVGIAVHCAHSSSVCAKGQADVLPNEPGGYTNYQGLFGHKYVAPQISPDQPLTDLDGNVIQSANGNVGFPGFDGMSASTSLAYVAAMQEHNIPVTYAYISDAHDNHAGAGAYGPGSAGYVSALKSYDEAFGKFFQRLNADGINANNTLFVFTADEGDHFVGGAPTPANCDGVTVPCSYSQIGEVNVNLTGLLATQKQNTTPFLVHADSAPNFYITGNPKPGDQVTRKLEQDTASLQVTNPLTNQDEKLTNYLADPVEMNTLHMITSDPARTPNFTLFAKPDYYASTGAPNCSKPCVYESPGFAWNHGDVAPDINRTWLGLVGPGVAHLGINDNIWADHTDVRPTMMLLLGLKDDYRHDGRVLFEALNEKALPAAVRNNRSFYTRLAQYYKQINAPVGDFGLTTLEISTQALASSSTNDETYQNLEQAITSLTTQRDALALQMITLLENAEFGGNSHHNEANIQQGNLFNQGDALLRKTHTIR
;
A
#
# COMPACT_ATOMS: atom_id res chain seq x y z
N MET A 1 5.41 -60.99 -8.15
CA MET A 1 4.85 -62.27 -8.65
C MET A 1 3.59 -61.99 -9.45
N ARG A 2 3.29 -62.79 -10.50
CA ARG A 2 1.97 -63.20 -11.07
C ARG A 2 0.69 -62.47 -10.57
N THR A 3 -0.39 -62.14 -11.31
CA THR A 3 -0.91 -62.30 -12.72
C THR A 3 -2.28 -61.54 -12.78
N SER A 4 -2.95 -61.18 -13.89
CA SER A 4 -2.76 -61.27 -15.36
C SER A 4 -3.76 -60.36 -16.15
N SER A 5 -3.66 -60.41 -17.48
CA SER A 5 -4.58 -60.04 -18.59
C SER A 5 -6.06 -60.46 -18.45
N TRP A 6 -7.06 -60.04 -19.28
CA TRP A 6 -7.20 -59.99 -20.76
C TRP A 6 -8.24 -58.89 -21.20
N ARG A 7 -8.05 -58.10 -22.28
CA ARG A 7 -8.49 -58.30 -23.71
C ARG A 7 -9.95 -58.77 -23.91
N ALA A 8 -10.75 -58.37 -24.92
CA ALA A 8 -10.78 -57.27 -25.91
C ALA A 8 -12.10 -57.37 -26.76
N HIS A 9 -12.34 -56.42 -27.70
CA HIS A 9 -13.16 -56.51 -28.95
C HIS A 9 -14.50 -55.72 -29.10
N LEU A 10 -14.47 -54.79 -30.09
CA LEU A 10 -15.56 -54.27 -30.95
C LEU A 10 -15.89 -55.28 -32.09
N PRO A 11 -16.80 -55.01 -33.07
CA PRO A 11 -18.05 -54.22 -33.12
C PRO A 11 -19.21 -55.00 -33.83
N HIS A 12 -20.35 -54.37 -34.17
CA HIS A 12 -21.05 -54.54 -35.47
C HIS A 12 -22.24 -53.57 -35.68
N LEU A 13 -22.41 -53.04 -36.91
CA LEU A 13 -23.64 -52.39 -37.43
C LEU A 13 -24.59 -53.44 -38.05
N VAL A 14 -25.91 -53.21 -38.02
CA VAL A 14 -26.85 -53.43 -39.15
C VAL A 14 -28.05 -52.45 -39.06
N THR A 15 -28.53 -51.99 -40.22
CA THR A 15 -29.64 -51.04 -40.45
C THR A 15 -30.91 -51.72 -40.99
N LEU A 16 -32.12 -51.18 -40.75
CA LEU A 16 -33.34 -51.21 -41.62
C LEU A 16 -34.53 -50.56 -40.85
N VAL A 17 -34.97 -49.33 -41.18
CA VAL A 17 -36.04 -48.94 -42.15
C VAL A 17 -37.47 -49.36 -41.76
N GLY A 18 -38.32 -48.35 -41.53
CA GLY A 18 -39.78 -48.41 -41.57
C GLY A 18 -40.32 -47.03 -41.99
N LEU A 19 -41.25 -46.98 -42.95
CA LEU A 19 -41.73 -45.74 -43.59
C LEU A 19 -43.28 -45.72 -43.63
N CYS A 20 -43.86 -44.56 -44.01
CA CYS A 20 -45.31 -44.22 -44.09
C CYS A 20 -45.96 -43.83 -42.74
N LEU A 21 -46.84 -42.81 -42.65
CA LEU A 21 -47.53 -41.99 -43.69
C LEU A 21 -47.78 -40.53 -43.23
N LEU A 22 -48.07 -39.66 -44.20
CA LEU A 22 -48.19 -38.20 -44.11
C LEU A 22 -49.33 -37.65 -43.22
N SER A 23 -49.10 -36.46 -42.66
CA SER A 23 -50.07 -35.35 -42.72
C SER A 23 -49.37 -33.99 -42.82
N LEU A 24 -49.77 -33.16 -43.80
CA LEU A 24 -49.26 -31.79 -43.95
C LEU A 24 -50.12 -30.80 -43.14
N ALA A 25 -49.46 -29.93 -42.39
CA ALA A 25 -50.01 -28.63 -42.01
C ALA A 25 -48.92 -27.58 -42.25
N ALA A 26 -49.10 -26.74 -43.27
CA ALA A 26 -48.14 -25.71 -43.63
C ALA A 26 -48.29 -24.48 -42.73
N GLY A 27 -47.41 -24.35 -41.73
CA GLY A 27 -47.17 -23.11 -41.00
C GLY A 27 -45.80 -22.54 -41.36
N PHE A 28 -45.74 -21.31 -41.88
CA PHE A 28 -44.48 -20.62 -42.14
C PHE A 28 -43.81 -20.21 -40.82
N ALA A 29 -43.02 -21.11 -40.23
CA ALA A 29 -42.05 -20.76 -39.22
C ALA A 29 -40.75 -20.34 -39.92
N SER A 30 -40.47 -19.03 -39.96
CA SER A 30 -39.13 -18.55 -40.28
C SER A 30 -38.12 -19.20 -39.33
N PRO A 31 -36.93 -19.63 -39.80
CA PRO A 31 -35.88 -20.03 -38.90
C PRO A 31 -35.43 -18.79 -38.11
N THR A 32 -35.95 -18.63 -36.89
CA THR A 32 -35.34 -17.76 -35.90
C THR A 32 -33.98 -18.36 -35.62
N SER A 33 -32.96 -17.85 -36.33
CA SER A 33 -31.57 -18.07 -35.97
C SER A 33 -31.47 -17.78 -34.48
N ALA A 34 -31.09 -18.79 -33.70
CA ALA A 34 -30.79 -18.59 -32.30
C ALA A 34 -29.59 -17.65 -32.28
N ILE A 35 -29.86 -16.35 -32.11
CA ILE A 35 -28.84 -15.39 -31.72
C ILE A 35 -28.36 -15.93 -30.39
N ALA A 36 -27.18 -16.56 -30.42
CA ALA A 36 -26.44 -16.80 -29.21
C ALA A 36 -26.29 -15.42 -28.57
N LYS A 37 -27.00 -15.19 -27.47
CA LYS A 37 -26.69 -14.06 -26.60
C LYS A 37 -25.26 -14.31 -26.16
N THR A 38 -24.33 -13.62 -26.80
CA THR A 38 -23.03 -13.31 -26.20
C THR A 38 -23.34 -12.89 -24.77
N LYS A 39 -22.77 -13.57 -23.77
CA LYS A 39 -22.71 -13.01 -22.42
C LYS A 39 -22.13 -11.61 -22.61
N GLU A 40 -22.91 -10.59 -22.32
CA GLU A 40 -22.38 -9.24 -22.28
C GLU A 40 -21.30 -9.26 -21.20
N ASN A 41 -20.06 -8.93 -21.58
CA ASN A 41 -19.05 -8.62 -20.58
C ASN A 41 -19.54 -7.35 -19.87
N THR A 42 -20.07 -7.52 -18.66
CA THR A 42 -20.64 -6.42 -17.89
C THR A 42 -19.57 -5.41 -17.49
N CYS A 43 -18.31 -5.83 -17.45
CA CYS A 43 -17.15 -4.98 -17.20
C CYS A 43 -16.87 -4.05 -18.39
N GLN A 44 -17.07 -2.74 -18.18
CA GLN A 44 -16.96 -1.68 -19.17
C GLN A 44 -15.76 -0.77 -18.85
N ILE A 45 -14.53 -1.26 -19.12
CA ILE A 45 -13.31 -0.45 -19.03
C ILE A 45 -13.22 0.42 -20.30
N ASN A 46 -13.68 1.67 -20.18
CA ASN A 46 -13.71 2.65 -21.27
C ASN A 46 -12.34 3.31 -21.52
N SER A 47 -11.27 2.51 -21.50
CA SER A 47 -9.89 2.98 -21.70
C SER A 47 -9.77 3.84 -22.98
N PRO A 48 -8.91 4.88 -23.03
CA PRO A 48 -8.86 5.84 -24.14
C PRO A 48 -8.64 5.26 -25.54
N GLN A 49 -8.15 4.01 -25.64
CA GLN A 49 -7.96 3.28 -26.90
C GLN A 49 -8.79 1.98 -26.99
N GLY A 50 -9.67 1.70 -26.03
CA GLY A 50 -10.58 0.52 -26.01
C GLY A 50 -9.88 -0.84 -25.84
N ASN A 51 -8.60 -0.84 -25.49
CA ASN A 51 -7.75 -2.04 -25.49
C ASN A 51 -7.63 -2.71 -24.11
N VAL A 52 -7.76 -1.96 -23.01
CA VAL A 52 -7.63 -2.53 -21.66
C VAL A 52 -8.87 -3.34 -21.30
N LYS A 53 -8.66 -4.59 -20.89
CA LYS A 53 -9.68 -5.56 -20.47
C LYS A 53 -9.41 -6.11 -19.07
N HIS A 54 -8.16 -6.09 -18.65
CA HIS A 54 -7.69 -6.60 -17.37
C HIS A 54 -6.87 -5.53 -16.64
N VAL A 55 -6.86 -5.59 -15.32
CA VAL A 55 -6.02 -4.78 -14.43
C VAL A 55 -5.36 -5.72 -13.44
N ILE A 56 -4.04 -5.72 -13.42
CA ILE A 56 -3.23 -6.49 -12.46
C ILE A 56 -2.36 -5.48 -11.71
N TYR A 57 -2.69 -5.27 -10.43
CA TYR A 57 -1.92 -4.43 -9.53
C TYR A 57 -1.17 -5.34 -8.55
N LEU A 58 0.14 -5.18 -8.46
CA LEU A 58 1.01 -5.94 -7.57
C LEU A 58 1.84 -4.96 -6.75
N GLN A 59 1.71 -5.02 -5.43
CA GLN A 59 2.51 -4.25 -4.49
C GLN A 59 3.34 -5.22 -3.67
N PHE A 60 4.65 -5.00 -3.67
CA PHE A 60 5.56 -5.70 -2.79
C PHE A 60 5.64 -4.96 -1.46
N ASP A 61 5.75 -5.73 -0.39
CA ASP A 61 6.46 -5.32 0.81
C ASP A 61 7.94 -5.13 0.43
N ASN A 62 8.54 -3.98 0.75
CA ASN A 62 10.00 -3.84 0.93
C ASN A 62 10.85 -4.55 -0.16
N VAL A 63 10.78 -4.08 -1.41
CA VAL A 63 11.55 -4.60 -2.55
C VAL A 63 12.26 -3.47 -3.28
N HIS A 64 13.58 -3.59 -3.46
CA HIS A 64 14.42 -2.49 -3.91
C HIS A 64 14.75 -2.49 -5.41
N LEU A 65 14.74 -1.29 -6.01
CA LEU A 65 15.40 -1.02 -7.30
C LEU A 65 16.83 -0.50 -7.09
N SER A 66 17.05 0.26 -6.01
CA SER A 66 18.36 0.66 -5.50
C SER A 66 19.18 -0.54 -5.02
N ARG A 67 20.50 -0.39 -5.00
CA ARG A 67 21.42 -1.39 -4.44
C ARG A 67 21.86 -0.96 -3.04
N ASP A 68 21.51 -1.73 -2.02
CA ASP A 68 21.91 -1.47 -0.62
C ASP A 68 23.41 -1.70 -0.42
N ASN A 69 23.96 -2.64 -1.18
CA ASN A 69 25.39 -2.86 -1.32
C ASN A 69 25.77 -2.68 -2.80
N GLN A 70 26.64 -1.71 -3.11
CA GLN A 70 27.03 -1.36 -4.47
C GLN A 70 27.53 -2.56 -5.31
N ASN A 71 28.13 -3.57 -4.67
CA ASN A 71 28.66 -4.77 -5.33
C ASN A 71 27.61 -5.86 -5.60
N VAL A 72 26.46 -5.80 -4.92
CA VAL A 72 25.34 -6.76 -5.07
C VAL A 72 24.30 -6.14 -6.01
N PRO A 73 23.74 -6.88 -6.99
CA PRO A 73 22.62 -6.38 -7.79
C PRO A 73 21.37 -6.17 -6.93
N SER A 74 20.53 -5.20 -7.25
CA SER A 74 19.27 -4.98 -6.54
C SER A 74 18.28 -6.12 -6.79
N ASP A 75 17.24 -6.17 -5.98
CA ASP A 75 16.19 -7.20 -5.96
C ASP A 75 15.60 -7.40 -7.34
N LEU A 76 15.29 -6.29 -8.01
CA LEU A 76 14.75 -6.29 -9.36
C LEU A 76 15.79 -6.64 -10.43
N GLU A 77 17.08 -6.33 -10.23
CA GLU A 77 18.15 -6.87 -11.08
C GLU A 77 18.30 -8.40 -10.91
N GLN A 78 17.98 -8.92 -9.73
CA GLN A 78 17.93 -10.35 -9.41
C GLN A 78 16.59 -11.02 -9.79
N MET A 79 15.55 -10.23 -10.11
CA MET A 79 14.26 -10.67 -10.68
C MET A 79 14.09 -10.28 -12.16
N PRO A 80 14.97 -10.75 -13.07
CA PRO A 80 14.96 -10.36 -14.47
C PRO A 80 13.66 -10.67 -15.22
N ASN A 81 12.85 -11.67 -14.84
CA ASN A 81 11.54 -11.88 -15.49
C ASN A 81 10.61 -10.68 -15.31
N LEU A 82 10.58 -10.10 -14.09
CA LEU A 82 9.78 -8.91 -13.80
C LEU A 82 10.41 -7.64 -14.40
N LEU A 83 11.68 -7.39 -14.13
CA LEU A 83 12.36 -6.16 -14.59
C LEU A 83 12.39 -6.06 -16.12
N ASN A 84 12.66 -7.17 -16.83
CA ASN A 84 12.60 -7.18 -18.29
C ASN A 84 11.16 -7.04 -18.79
N PHE A 85 10.16 -7.64 -18.14
CA PHE A 85 8.76 -7.47 -18.55
C PHE A 85 8.34 -5.99 -18.50
N ILE A 86 8.64 -5.28 -17.40
CA ILE A 86 8.35 -3.85 -17.26
C ILE A 86 9.09 -3.03 -18.31
N THR A 87 10.42 -3.17 -18.37
CA THR A 87 11.27 -2.30 -19.20
C THR A 87 11.15 -2.57 -20.70
N SER A 88 10.67 -3.75 -21.13
CA SER A 88 10.43 -4.06 -22.54
C SER A 88 9.02 -3.69 -23.05
N HIS A 89 8.06 -3.43 -22.16
CA HIS A 89 6.66 -3.14 -22.54
C HIS A 89 6.10 -1.81 -22.00
N GLY A 90 6.83 -1.08 -21.15
CA GLY A 90 6.32 0.13 -20.51
C GLY A 90 7.40 1.01 -19.88
N THR A 91 7.11 1.51 -18.67
CA THR A 91 7.97 2.47 -17.96
C THR A 91 8.20 2.00 -16.53
N MET A 92 9.44 2.09 -16.09
CA MET A 92 9.88 1.85 -14.72
C MET A 92 10.37 3.17 -14.13
N LEU A 93 9.57 3.80 -13.26
CA LEU A 93 9.98 4.99 -12.54
C LEU A 93 10.86 4.58 -11.36
N SER A 94 12.04 5.18 -11.25
CA SER A 94 12.99 4.96 -10.14
C SER A 94 13.02 6.12 -9.15
N ASN A 95 12.02 7.00 -9.22
CA ASN A 95 11.94 8.27 -8.48
C ASN A 95 10.50 8.51 -8.00
N GLN A 96 9.88 7.42 -7.52
CA GLN A 96 8.62 7.46 -6.78
C GLN A 96 8.95 7.59 -5.29
N HIS A 97 8.03 8.16 -4.50
CA HIS A 97 8.21 8.34 -3.07
C HIS A 97 7.00 7.91 -2.23
N THR A 98 7.26 7.57 -0.98
CA THR A 98 6.26 7.24 0.03
C THR A 98 5.60 8.51 0.62
N PRO A 99 4.44 8.40 1.29
CA PRO A 99 4.07 9.35 2.34
C PRO A 99 5.02 9.23 3.56
N LEU A 100 4.75 10.01 4.61
CA LEU A 100 5.34 9.81 5.93
C LEU A 100 4.21 9.47 6.93
N ILE A 101 4.39 8.53 7.86
CA ILE A 101 5.57 7.70 8.11
C ILE A 101 5.58 6.52 7.12
N ALA A 102 6.74 6.11 6.62
CA ALA A 102 6.83 5.09 5.58
C ALA A 102 6.63 3.66 6.14
N HIS A 103 5.40 3.16 6.05
CA HIS A 103 4.99 1.84 6.54
C HIS A 103 3.89 1.22 5.68
N THR A 104 3.94 -0.10 5.55
CA THR A 104 3.14 -1.03 4.75
C THR A 104 1.68 -0.58 4.62
N ALA A 105 0.95 -0.49 5.73
CA ALA A 105 -0.45 -0.08 5.77
C ALA A 105 -0.66 1.33 5.22
N THR A 106 0.10 2.31 5.73
CA THR A 106 0.02 3.72 5.33
C THR A 106 0.31 3.88 3.83
N ASN A 107 1.34 3.18 3.35
CA ASN A 107 1.90 3.29 2.01
C ASN A 107 1.05 2.58 0.96
N ILE A 108 0.60 1.34 1.25
CA ILE A 108 -0.38 0.62 0.43
C ILE A 108 -1.66 1.45 0.32
N LEU A 109 -2.27 1.85 1.43
CA LEU A 109 -3.53 2.61 1.43
C LEU A 109 -3.42 3.93 0.65
N THR A 110 -2.31 4.66 0.80
CA THR A 110 -2.04 5.89 0.04
C THR A 110 -1.98 5.60 -1.47
N THR A 111 -1.41 4.47 -1.88
CA THR A 111 -1.33 4.05 -3.29
C THR A 111 -2.67 3.58 -3.85
N LEU A 112 -3.44 2.82 -3.05
CA LEU A 112 -4.76 2.30 -3.43
C LEU A 112 -5.82 3.40 -3.61
N THR A 113 -5.78 4.41 -2.73
CA THR A 113 -6.78 5.50 -2.67
C THR A 113 -6.34 6.78 -3.38
N GLY A 114 -5.03 7.01 -3.56
CA GLY A 114 -4.55 8.28 -4.09
C GLY A 114 -4.74 9.49 -3.17
N VAL A 115 -4.96 9.26 -1.86
CA VAL A 115 -5.04 10.31 -0.83
C VAL A 115 -4.11 10.02 0.33
N TYR A 116 -3.73 11.07 1.07
CA TYR A 116 -2.80 10.95 2.20
C TYR A 116 -3.46 10.45 3.50
N PRO A 117 -2.66 10.05 4.51
CA PRO A 117 -3.12 9.52 5.81
C PRO A 117 -4.26 10.31 6.49
N ASN A 118 -4.18 11.65 6.47
CA ASN A 118 -5.23 12.54 6.97
C ASN A 118 -6.62 12.36 6.33
N ARG A 119 -6.68 11.79 5.13
CA ARG A 119 -7.90 11.58 4.32
C ARG A 119 -8.26 10.10 4.11
N SER A 120 -7.37 9.17 4.47
CA SER A 120 -7.65 7.73 4.51
C SER A 120 -8.02 7.22 5.90
N GLY A 121 -7.50 7.84 6.97
CA GLY A 121 -7.86 7.59 8.37
C GLY A 121 -6.89 6.69 9.15
N VAL A 122 -5.92 6.10 8.45
CA VAL A 122 -4.76 5.42 9.03
C VAL A 122 -3.65 6.47 9.17
N PRO A 123 -3.30 6.92 10.39
CA PRO A 123 -2.65 8.22 10.61
C PRO A 123 -1.15 8.26 10.27
N ILE A 124 -0.41 7.20 10.60
CA ILE A 124 1.06 7.23 10.65
C ILE A 124 1.73 5.92 10.21
N SER A 125 1.46 4.78 10.85
CA SER A 125 2.23 3.53 10.67
C SER A 125 1.32 2.28 10.62
N ASN A 126 1.92 1.10 10.50
CA ASN A 126 1.30 -0.24 10.59
C ASN A 126 0.48 -0.43 11.88
N SER A 127 0.87 0.26 12.94
CA SER A 127 0.03 0.46 14.12
C SER A 127 0.21 1.88 14.66
N TYR A 128 -0.58 2.26 15.66
CA TYR A 128 -0.50 3.57 16.31
C TYR A 128 -1.03 3.47 17.74
N ARG A 129 -1.09 4.60 18.46
CA ARG A 129 -1.88 4.69 19.70
C ARG A 129 -2.98 5.74 19.57
N TYR A 130 -4.00 5.62 20.39
CA TYR A 130 -5.01 6.66 20.55
C TYR A 130 -5.21 6.98 22.03
N PHE A 131 -5.60 8.23 22.32
CA PHE A 131 -5.86 8.69 23.68
C PHE A 131 -7.23 8.26 24.20
N ASN A 132 -7.24 7.71 25.41
CA ASN A 132 -8.44 7.46 26.17
C ASN A 132 -8.92 8.77 26.86
N PRO A 133 -10.21 8.88 27.22
CA PRO A 133 -10.76 10.06 27.93
C PRO A 133 -10.13 10.38 29.28
N ASP A 134 -9.36 9.46 29.89
CA ASP A 134 -8.62 9.66 31.14
C ASP A 134 -7.18 10.19 30.93
N GLY A 135 -6.77 10.38 29.68
CA GLY A 135 -5.42 10.83 29.31
C GLY A 135 -4.37 9.71 29.21
N THR A 136 -4.74 8.44 29.43
CA THR A 136 -3.89 7.31 29.03
C THR A 136 -3.98 7.08 27.51
N SER A 137 -3.18 6.17 26.96
CA SER A 137 -3.29 5.78 25.54
C SER A 137 -3.28 4.26 25.35
N ASN A 138 -4.07 3.80 24.40
CA ASN A 138 -4.20 2.40 23.98
C ASN A 138 -3.58 2.19 22.59
N PRO A 139 -3.08 0.97 22.27
CA PRO A 139 -2.64 0.64 20.93
C PRO A 139 -3.84 0.45 19.96
N ALA A 140 -3.59 0.64 18.68
CA ALA A 140 -4.51 0.27 17.60
C ALA A 140 -3.69 -0.21 16.41
N VAL A 141 -4.16 -1.23 15.69
CA VAL A 141 -3.53 -1.66 14.42
C VAL A 141 -4.26 -1.06 13.23
N SER A 142 -3.50 -0.78 12.18
CA SER A 142 -4.02 -0.24 10.92
C SER A 142 -4.66 -1.34 10.05
N PHE A 143 -4.35 -2.61 10.31
CA PHE A 143 -4.85 -3.77 9.58
C PHE A 143 -6.20 -4.28 10.12
N ALA A 144 -7.27 -3.90 9.43
CA ALA A 144 -8.65 -4.33 9.66
C ALA A 144 -9.48 -4.04 8.41
N TYR A 145 -10.54 -4.81 8.18
CA TYR A 145 -11.39 -4.62 6.99
C TYR A 145 -11.91 -3.18 6.86
N TRP A 146 -12.09 -2.73 5.62
CA TRP A 146 -12.40 -1.34 5.25
C TRP A 146 -13.51 -0.67 6.07
N THR A 147 -14.52 -1.43 6.49
CA THR A 147 -15.68 -0.95 7.26
C THR A 147 -15.73 -1.45 8.70
N SER A 148 -14.67 -2.10 9.17
CA SER A 148 -14.49 -2.45 10.59
C SER A 148 -14.27 -1.19 11.44
N PRO A 149 -14.70 -1.21 12.72
CA PRO A 149 -14.22 -0.25 13.70
C PRO A 149 -12.71 -0.41 13.93
N LEU A 150 -12.09 0.61 14.53
CA LEU A 150 -10.71 0.57 15.00
C LEU A 150 -10.44 -0.72 15.78
N TYR A 151 -9.33 -1.40 15.46
CA TYR A 151 -8.92 -2.63 16.13
C TYR A 151 -7.85 -2.36 17.20
N ASP A 152 -8.28 -2.33 18.46
CA ASP A 152 -7.39 -2.43 19.63
C ASP A 152 -7.30 -3.90 20.07
N TYR A 153 -6.09 -4.47 20.05
CA TYR A 153 -5.85 -5.87 20.48
C TYR A 153 -5.70 -6.02 22.00
N SER A 154 -5.58 -4.91 22.75
CA SER A 154 -5.40 -4.87 24.20
C SER A 154 -6.71 -4.78 24.98
N THR A 155 -7.83 -4.41 24.33
CA THR A 155 -9.15 -4.31 24.96
C THR A 155 -10.28 -4.72 24.02
N THR A 156 -11.36 -5.27 24.57
CA THR A 156 -12.59 -5.58 23.82
C THR A 156 -13.59 -4.42 23.77
N THR A 157 -13.27 -3.29 24.42
CA THR A 157 -14.11 -2.08 24.47
C THR A 157 -13.24 -0.83 24.30
N PRO A 158 -12.72 -0.56 23.09
CA PRO A 158 -11.91 0.63 22.82
C PRO A 158 -12.76 1.91 23.01
N SER A 159 -12.13 3.02 23.38
CA SER A 159 -12.83 4.30 23.55
C SER A 159 -12.99 5.08 22.24
N ASP A 160 -12.11 4.86 21.26
CA ASP A 160 -12.42 5.14 19.86
C ASP A 160 -13.25 3.97 19.30
N THR A 161 -14.45 4.27 18.81
CA THR A 161 -15.37 3.31 18.19
C THR A 161 -15.68 3.66 16.73
N LYS A 162 -14.90 4.56 16.12
CA LYS A 162 -15.01 4.92 14.71
C LYS A 162 -14.37 3.84 13.83
N TYR A 163 -14.59 3.92 12.52
CA TYR A 163 -13.97 3.04 11.54
C TYR A 163 -12.43 3.10 11.60
N THR A 164 -11.75 2.03 11.18
CA THR A 164 -10.31 2.09 10.90
C THR A 164 -10.05 3.10 9.79
N MET A 165 -10.76 2.95 8.66
CA MET A 165 -10.73 3.87 7.51
C MET A 165 -11.68 5.06 7.74
N LEU A 166 -11.12 6.26 7.87
CA LEU A 166 -11.85 7.52 8.10
C LEU A 166 -11.49 8.62 7.09
N ASP A 167 -12.51 9.17 6.44
CA ASP A 167 -12.36 10.34 5.57
C ASP A 167 -12.07 11.63 6.37
N GLU A 168 -11.76 12.72 5.67
CA GLU A 168 -11.51 14.03 6.29
C GLU A 168 -12.71 14.65 7.04
N LYS A 169 -13.87 13.99 7.00
CA LYS A 169 -15.13 14.39 7.65
C LYS A 169 -15.54 13.44 8.79
N GLY A 170 -14.76 12.38 9.05
CA GLY A 170 -15.03 11.37 10.08
C GLY A 170 -16.06 10.30 9.68
N ASN A 171 -16.34 10.14 8.39
CA ASN A 171 -17.14 9.04 7.84
C ASN A 171 -16.23 7.88 7.42
N ASN A 172 -16.80 6.72 7.07
CA ASN A 172 -16.01 5.67 6.41
C ASN A 172 -15.46 6.16 5.06
N THR A 173 -14.16 5.95 4.83
CA THR A 173 -13.45 6.34 3.59
C THR A 173 -14.08 5.67 2.35
N PRO A 174 -14.28 6.38 1.23
CA PRO A 174 -14.72 5.75 -0.02
C PRO A 174 -13.79 4.63 -0.47
N ALA A 175 -14.34 3.53 -0.98
CA ALA A 175 -13.55 2.31 -1.19
C ALA A 175 -12.95 2.17 -2.61
N PRO A 176 -11.69 1.75 -2.76
CA PRO A 176 -10.97 1.79 -4.04
C PRO A 176 -11.51 0.80 -5.08
N TRP A 177 -12.33 -0.18 -4.70
CA TRP A 177 -12.95 -1.12 -5.64
C TRP A 177 -14.21 -0.57 -6.34
N VAL A 178 -14.80 0.52 -5.82
CA VAL A 178 -16.15 0.97 -6.19
C VAL A 178 -16.24 1.42 -7.65
N SER A 179 -15.24 2.14 -8.16
CA SER A 179 -15.18 2.54 -9.57
C SER A 179 -15.14 1.34 -10.53
N TYR A 180 -14.58 0.21 -10.11
CA TYR A 180 -14.57 -1.03 -10.88
C TYR A 180 -15.91 -1.77 -10.82
N THR A 181 -16.48 -1.94 -9.64
CA THR A 181 -17.74 -2.68 -9.46
C THR A 181 -18.94 -1.91 -10.04
N ARG A 182 -18.93 -0.57 -9.99
CA ARG A 182 -19.87 0.31 -10.72
C ARG A 182 -19.70 0.22 -12.24
N ALA A 183 -18.47 0.06 -12.73
CA ALA A 183 -18.19 -0.23 -14.14
C ALA A 183 -18.50 -1.69 -14.55
N GLY A 184 -19.11 -2.49 -13.66
CA GLY A 184 -19.54 -3.85 -13.94
C GLY A 184 -18.42 -4.91 -13.92
N CYS A 185 -17.24 -4.56 -13.38
CA CYS A 185 -16.08 -5.42 -13.21
C CYS A 185 -16.03 -6.00 -11.79
N ASN A 186 -15.77 -7.31 -11.64
CA ASN A 186 -15.44 -7.87 -10.33
C ASN A 186 -14.00 -7.48 -9.97
N PHE A 187 -13.77 -7.16 -8.70
CA PHE A 187 -12.48 -6.79 -8.12
C PHE A 187 -12.02 -7.88 -7.15
N GLY A 188 -10.87 -8.50 -7.39
CA GLY A 188 -10.24 -9.47 -6.50
C GLY A 188 -9.10 -8.83 -5.70
N ALA A 189 -9.03 -9.16 -4.41
CA ALA A 189 -7.97 -8.72 -3.51
C ALA A 189 -7.27 -9.94 -2.89
N VAL A 190 -5.94 -9.89 -2.88
CA VAL A 190 -5.06 -10.99 -2.44
C VAL A 190 -4.03 -10.40 -1.48
N ALA A 191 -4.31 -10.51 -0.19
CA ALA A 191 -3.57 -9.89 0.92
C ALA A 191 -3.43 -8.35 0.85
N THR A 192 -4.24 -7.69 0.01
CA THR A 192 -4.20 -6.24 -0.19
C THR A 192 -4.85 -5.50 0.98
N ALA A 193 -4.06 -4.69 1.69
CA ALA A 193 -4.41 -4.04 2.95
C ALA A 193 -5.83 -3.46 2.99
N ASN A 194 -6.56 -3.75 4.07
CA ASN A 194 -7.94 -3.34 4.38
C ASN A 194 -9.04 -3.72 3.35
N THR A 195 -8.69 -4.14 2.14
CA THR A 195 -9.63 -4.65 1.11
C THR A 195 -9.94 -6.14 1.27
N VAL A 196 -9.27 -6.80 2.21
CA VAL A 196 -9.56 -8.17 2.66
C VAL A 196 -9.91 -8.13 4.15
N LEU A 197 -10.44 -9.22 4.71
CA LEU A 197 -10.46 -9.35 6.17
C LEU A 197 -9.04 -9.61 6.64
N GLU A 198 -8.56 -8.91 7.64
CA GLU A 198 -7.16 -8.95 8.08
C GLU A 198 -7.00 -9.60 9.46
N ASN A 199 -8.08 -9.59 10.25
CA ASN A 199 -8.13 -10.23 11.56
C ASN A 199 -9.45 -10.98 11.76
N ILE A 200 -9.44 -11.98 12.65
CA ILE A 200 -10.66 -12.71 13.04
C ILE A 200 -11.42 -12.07 14.20
N GLY A 201 -10.93 -10.94 14.74
CA GLY A 201 -11.42 -10.29 15.95
C GLY A 201 -12.58 -9.33 15.70
N VAL A 202 -12.35 -8.29 14.89
CA VAL A 202 -13.36 -7.26 14.56
C VAL A 202 -13.98 -7.46 13.17
N ASP A 203 -13.24 -8.03 12.20
CA ASP A 203 -13.73 -8.13 10.82
C ASP A 203 -14.84 -9.19 10.66
N ILE A 204 -14.69 -10.35 11.32
CA ILE A 204 -15.71 -11.41 11.26
C ILE A 204 -17.05 -10.96 11.86
N PRO A 205 -17.10 -10.33 13.06
CA PRO A 205 -18.32 -9.70 13.54
C PRO A 205 -18.87 -8.57 12.66
N THR A 206 -18.01 -7.82 11.96
CA THR A 206 -18.42 -6.73 11.06
C THR A 206 -19.10 -7.25 9.80
N VAL A 207 -18.49 -8.23 9.11
CA VAL A 207 -18.93 -8.68 7.79
C VAL A 207 -19.99 -9.79 7.87
N PHE A 208 -19.84 -10.75 8.80
CA PHE A 208 -20.76 -11.88 8.93
C PHE A 208 -21.75 -11.73 10.11
N GLY A 209 -21.44 -10.86 11.07
CA GLY A 209 -22.22 -10.68 12.30
C GLY A 209 -21.71 -11.54 13.47
N ALA A 210 -21.70 -10.98 14.69
CA ALA A 210 -21.11 -11.61 15.88
C ALA A 210 -21.68 -12.99 16.31
N ASN A 211 -22.80 -13.40 15.72
CA ASN A 211 -23.51 -14.68 15.98
C ASN A 211 -23.52 -15.62 14.75
N SER A 212 -22.71 -15.36 13.74
CA SER A 212 -22.67 -16.16 12.51
C SER A 212 -21.99 -17.52 12.68
N PRO A 213 -22.09 -18.42 11.68
CA PRO A 213 -21.29 -19.64 11.62
C PRO A 213 -19.78 -19.37 11.65
N GLU A 214 -19.31 -18.35 10.94
CA GLU A 214 -17.92 -17.89 10.92
C GLU A 214 -17.47 -17.44 12.33
N ALA A 215 -18.27 -16.60 13.00
CA ALA A 215 -18.01 -16.19 14.38
C ALA A 215 -18.10 -17.34 15.40
N THR A 216 -18.69 -18.47 15.03
CA THR A 216 -18.68 -19.72 15.81
C THR A 216 -17.40 -20.51 15.56
N GLU A 217 -16.93 -20.57 14.31
CA GLU A 217 -15.68 -21.22 13.94
C GLU A 217 -14.45 -20.50 14.53
N VAL A 218 -14.44 -19.16 14.55
CA VAL A 218 -13.43 -18.34 15.26
C VAL A 218 -13.26 -18.78 16.72
N LYS A 219 -14.37 -19.09 17.41
CA LYS A 219 -14.36 -19.53 18.82
C LYS A 219 -13.95 -20.98 19.00
N ALA A 220 -14.15 -21.82 17.98
CA ALA A 220 -13.91 -23.26 18.04
C ALA A 220 -12.52 -23.68 17.52
N ASN A 221 -12.04 -23.03 16.46
CA ASN A 221 -10.77 -23.28 15.80
C ASN A 221 -10.25 -22.00 15.11
N PRO A 222 -9.65 -21.06 15.87
CA PRO A 222 -9.16 -19.79 15.32
C PRO A 222 -8.12 -19.97 14.21
N ASN A 223 -7.26 -21.00 14.29
CA ASN A 223 -6.25 -21.26 13.26
C ASN A 223 -6.88 -21.68 11.92
N GLN A 224 -8.02 -22.38 11.92
CA GLN A 224 -8.77 -22.65 10.68
C GLN A 224 -9.51 -21.39 10.22
N ALA A 225 -10.14 -20.65 11.15
CA ALA A 225 -10.86 -19.43 10.81
C ALA A 225 -9.96 -18.37 10.15
N THR A 226 -8.70 -18.24 10.58
CA THR A 226 -7.71 -17.39 9.89
C THR A 226 -7.47 -17.87 8.46
N ALA A 227 -7.19 -19.16 8.25
CA ALA A 227 -6.96 -19.71 6.91
C ALA A 227 -8.21 -19.61 6.01
N ASP A 228 -9.41 -19.69 6.59
CA ASP A 228 -10.67 -19.68 5.86
C ASP A 228 -11.14 -18.28 5.46
N TYR A 229 -10.96 -17.27 6.33
CA TYR A 229 -11.61 -15.96 6.19
C TYR A 229 -10.67 -14.78 5.92
N VAL A 230 -9.41 -14.86 6.35
CA VAL A 230 -8.46 -13.75 6.27
C VAL A 230 -7.80 -13.70 4.87
N GLY A 231 -7.36 -12.52 4.46
CA GLY A 231 -6.34 -12.34 3.44
C GLY A 231 -6.77 -12.50 1.99
N ILE A 232 -7.99 -12.91 1.67
CA ILE A 232 -8.47 -13.05 0.29
C ILE A 232 -9.88 -12.47 0.18
N ALA A 233 -10.20 -11.70 -0.86
CA ALA A 233 -11.57 -11.24 -1.09
C ALA A 233 -11.90 -11.08 -2.59
N VAL A 234 -13.20 -11.07 -2.91
CA VAL A 234 -13.72 -10.63 -4.20
C VAL A 234 -14.92 -9.73 -3.97
N HIS A 235 -14.79 -8.45 -4.33
CA HIS A 235 -15.88 -7.47 -4.36
C HIS A 235 -16.51 -7.51 -5.76
N CYS A 236 -17.76 -7.96 -5.85
CA CYS A 236 -18.38 -8.17 -7.15
C CYS A 236 -19.07 -6.93 -7.71
N ALA A 237 -19.09 -6.86 -9.03
CA ALA A 237 -20.04 -6.04 -9.76
C ALA A 237 -21.49 -6.38 -9.38
N HIS A 238 -22.37 -5.39 -9.51
CA HIS A 238 -23.80 -5.57 -9.22
C HIS A 238 -24.39 -6.75 -10.04
N SER A 239 -25.09 -7.65 -9.37
CA SER A 239 -25.68 -8.88 -9.96
C SER A 239 -24.68 -9.88 -10.59
N SER A 240 -23.37 -9.77 -10.29
CA SER A 240 -22.38 -10.77 -10.74
C SER A 240 -22.69 -12.17 -10.23
N SER A 241 -22.59 -13.17 -11.10
CA SER A 241 -22.81 -14.56 -10.72
C SER A 241 -21.70 -15.14 -9.83
N VAL A 242 -20.50 -14.50 -9.80
CA VAL A 242 -19.36 -14.95 -8.99
C VAL A 242 -19.72 -14.88 -7.51
N CYS A 243 -20.25 -13.74 -7.04
CA CYS A 243 -20.69 -13.56 -5.65
C CYS A 243 -22.18 -13.93 -5.42
N ALA A 244 -22.77 -14.81 -6.24
CA ALA A 244 -24.20 -15.19 -6.11
C ALA A 244 -24.54 -15.93 -4.80
N LYS A 245 -23.52 -16.37 -4.05
CA LYS A 245 -23.61 -16.94 -2.68
C LYS A 245 -22.72 -16.18 -1.68
N GLY A 246 -22.39 -14.93 -2.00
CA GLY A 246 -21.59 -14.05 -1.14
C GLY A 246 -22.38 -13.46 0.01
N GLN A 247 -21.71 -12.57 0.75
CA GLN A 247 -22.33 -11.69 1.73
C GLN A 247 -22.59 -10.31 1.11
N ALA A 248 -23.36 -9.47 1.80
CA ALA A 248 -23.51 -8.07 1.41
C ALA A 248 -22.15 -7.34 1.52
N ASP A 249 -21.72 -6.71 0.42
CA ASP A 249 -20.58 -5.80 0.43
C ASP A 249 -21.11 -4.41 0.80
N VAL A 250 -20.89 -3.99 2.05
CA VAL A 250 -21.55 -2.82 2.65
C VAL A 250 -20.54 -1.70 2.86
N LEU A 251 -20.78 -0.57 2.18
CA LEU A 251 -20.06 0.69 2.35
C LEU A 251 -21.03 1.79 2.82
N PRO A 252 -21.14 2.06 4.14
CA PRO A 252 -22.22 2.89 4.70
C PRO A 252 -22.23 4.35 4.23
N ASN A 253 -21.06 4.90 3.88
CA ASN A 253 -20.88 6.32 3.55
C ASN A 253 -20.45 6.56 2.09
N GLU A 254 -20.44 5.53 1.25
CA GLU A 254 -19.93 5.60 -0.12
C GLU A 254 -20.66 6.68 -0.95
N PRO A 255 -19.96 7.69 -1.50
CA PRO A 255 -20.54 8.68 -2.40
C PRO A 255 -21.34 8.04 -3.53
N GLY A 256 -22.55 8.52 -3.79
CA GLY A 256 -23.47 7.92 -4.77
C GLY A 256 -24.18 6.64 -4.32
N GLY A 257 -23.79 6.06 -3.18
CA GLY A 257 -24.41 4.88 -2.57
C GLY A 257 -23.95 3.54 -3.14
N TYR A 258 -23.92 2.51 -2.29
CA TYR A 258 -23.39 1.19 -2.62
C TYR A 258 -24.29 0.09 -2.05
N THR A 259 -25.48 -0.07 -2.64
CA THR A 259 -26.51 -1.02 -2.19
C THR A 259 -26.64 -2.21 -3.13
N ASN A 260 -26.97 -3.38 -2.58
CA ASN A 260 -27.13 -4.66 -3.30
C ASN A 260 -25.86 -5.20 -4.00
N TYR A 261 -24.68 -4.65 -3.70
CA TYR A 261 -23.40 -5.28 -4.03
C TYR A 261 -23.14 -6.47 -3.10
N GLN A 262 -22.33 -7.41 -3.57
CA GLN A 262 -22.02 -8.65 -2.84
C GLN A 262 -20.52 -8.91 -2.89
N GLY A 263 -20.00 -9.55 -1.84
CA GLY A 263 -18.60 -9.93 -1.72
C GLY A 263 -18.41 -11.39 -1.30
N LEU A 264 -17.27 -11.95 -1.66
CA LEU A 264 -16.76 -13.22 -1.13
C LEU A 264 -15.56 -12.89 -0.25
N PHE A 265 -15.58 -13.32 1.02
CA PHE A 265 -14.58 -12.91 2.01
C PHE A 265 -13.88 -14.15 2.58
N GLY A 266 -12.62 -14.33 2.20
CA GLY A 266 -11.76 -15.44 2.58
C GLY A 266 -11.64 -16.54 1.54
N HIS A 267 -10.57 -17.35 1.68
CA HIS A 267 -10.33 -18.53 0.85
C HIS A 267 -11.53 -19.47 0.81
N LYS A 268 -12.22 -19.68 1.94
CA LYS A 268 -13.40 -20.56 2.07
C LYS A 268 -14.50 -20.25 1.06
N TYR A 269 -14.68 -18.97 0.74
CA TYR A 269 -15.71 -18.47 -0.17
C TYR A 269 -15.19 -18.15 -1.58
N VAL A 270 -13.91 -17.75 -1.71
CA VAL A 270 -13.28 -17.40 -2.99
C VAL A 270 -12.76 -18.62 -3.76
N ALA A 271 -12.04 -19.54 -3.10
CA ALA A 271 -11.42 -20.70 -3.77
C ALA A 271 -12.42 -21.56 -4.56
N PRO A 272 -13.65 -21.83 -4.10
CA PRO A 272 -14.64 -22.57 -4.88
C PRO A 272 -15.11 -21.88 -6.18
N GLN A 273 -14.81 -20.58 -6.40
CA GLN A 273 -15.11 -19.87 -7.64
C GLN A 273 -13.94 -19.89 -8.64
N ILE A 274 -12.70 -20.04 -8.16
CA ILE A 274 -11.46 -19.92 -8.95
C ILE A 274 -10.67 -21.24 -9.08
N SER A 275 -11.05 -22.25 -8.29
CA SER A 275 -10.56 -23.63 -8.34
C SER A 275 -11.68 -24.59 -7.88
N PRO A 276 -12.75 -24.76 -8.67
CA PRO A 276 -13.96 -25.45 -8.22
C PRO A 276 -13.79 -26.96 -7.98
N ASP A 277 -12.85 -27.60 -8.69
CA ASP A 277 -12.70 -29.06 -8.71
C ASP A 277 -11.56 -29.59 -7.81
N GLN A 278 -10.65 -28.74 -7.33
CA GLN A 278 -9.44 -29.10 -6.56
C GLN A 278 -9.07 -27.97 -5.57
N PRO A 279 -8.30 -28.25 -4.49
CA PRO A 279 -7.66 -27.19 -3.71
C PRO A 279 -6.79 -26.29 -4.61
N LEU A 280 -6.77 -24.98 -4.34
CA LEU A 280 -5.91 -24.05 -5.07
C LEU A 280 -4.43 -24.33 -4.73
N THR A 281 -3.59 -24.35 -5.76
CA THR A 281 -2.14 -24.48 -5.62
C THR A 281 -1.42 -23.17 -5.93
N ASP A 282 -0.20 -23.02 -5.41
CA ASP A 282 0.76 -22.02 -5.85
C ASP A 282 1.24 -22.27 -7.31
N LEU A 283 2.15 -21.43 -7.81
CA LEU A 283 2.73 -21.61 -9.16
C LEU A 283 3.75 -22.76 -9.26
N ASP A 284 4.10 -23.40 -8.14
CA ASP A 284 4.97 -24.58 -8.06
C ASP A 284 4.18 -25.89 -7.99
N GLY A 285 2.86 -25.82 -7.77
CA GLY A 285 1.95 -26.95 -7.68
C GLY A 285 1.70 -27.46 -6.26
N ASN A 286 2.15 -26.75 -5.22
CA ASN A 286 1.86 -27.09 -3.83
C ASN A 286 0.49 -26.53 -3.43
N VAL A 287 -0.28 -27.27 -2.63
CA VAL A 287 -1.56 -26.78 -2.09
C VAL A 287 -1.31 -25.61 -1.14
N ILE A 288 -2.01 -24.49 -1.36
CA ILE A 288 -1.87 -23.30 -0.52
C ILE A 288 -2.51 -23.57 0.85
N GLN A 289 -1.71 -23.45 1.90
CA GLN A 289 -2.09 -23.74 3.27
C GLN A 289 -1.23 -22.94 4.26
N SER A 290 -1.79 -22.66 5.44
CA SER A 290 -1.07 -22.04 6.55
C SER A 290 0.04 -22.92 7.12
N ALA A 291 0.95 -22.31 7.88
CA ALA A 291 2.00 -23.01 8.63
C ALA A 291 1.47 -24.11 9.58
N ASN A 292 0.18 -24.05 9.97
CA ASN A 292 -0.50 -25.08 10.76
C ASN A 292 -1.02 -26.27 9.93
N GLY A 293 -0.86 -26.26 8.61
CA GLY A 293 -1.39 -27.28 7.69
C GLY A 293 -2.87 -27.12 7.35
N ASN A 294 -3.52 -26.02 7.73
CA ASN A 294 -4.88 -25.71 7.32
C ASN A 294 -4.86 -25.16 5.89
N VAL A 295 -5.47 -25.88 4.94
CA VAL A 295 -5.69 -25.41 3.56
C VAL A 295 -6.47 -24.10 3.59
N GLY A 296 -5.95 -23.08 2.93
CA GLY A 296 -6.49 -21.72 3.02
C GLY A 296 -5.40 -20.64 2.88
N PHE A 297 -5.73 -19.41 3.29
CA PHE A 297 -4.79 -18.30 3.37
C PHE A 297 -3.60 -18.67 4.27
N PRO A 298 -2.35 -18.48 3.81
CA PRO A 298 -1.18 -18.99 4.53
C PRO A 298 -0.74 -18.13 5.73
N GLY A 299 -1.24 -16.89 5.83
CA GLY A 299 -0.64 -15.81 6.62
C GLY A 299 -0.02 -14.78 5.68
N PHE A 300 0.18 -13.53 6.13
CA PHE A 300 0.70 -12.44 5.29
C PHE A 300 2.15 -12.71 4.84
N ASP A 301 3.06 -13.11 5.74
CA ASP A 301 4.42 -13.58 5.43
C ASP A 301 4.42 -14.72 4.39
N GLY A 302 3.39 -15.58 4.43
CA GLY A 302 3.19 -16.70 3.50
C GLY A 302 2.77 -16.31 2.08
N MET A 303 2.57 -15.01 1.81
CA MET A 303 2.17 -14.47 0.51
C MET A 303 3.37 -14.22 -0.41
N SER A 304 4.20 -15.26 -0.54
CA SER A 304 5.28 -15.32 -1.53
C SER A 304 4.78 -15.01 -2.94
N ALA A 305 5.66 -14.59 -3.84
CA ALA A 305 5.30 -14.37 -5.25
C ALA A 305 4.61 -15.59 -5.88
N SER A 306 5.01 -16.82 -5.55
CA SER A 306 4.36 -18.05 -6.06
C SER A 306 2.92 -18.20 -5.54
N THR A 307 2.67 -17.82 -4.28
CA THR A 307 1.35 -17.80 -3.66
C THR A 307 0.44 -16.73 -4.29
N SER A 308 0.86 -15.46 -4.24
CA SER A 308 0.03 -14.32 -4.64
C SER A 308 -0.31 -14.33 -6.12
N LEU A 309 0.68 -14.62 -6.98
CA LEU A 309 0.49 -14.67 -8.43
C LEU A 309 -0.40 -15.85 -8.86
N ALA A 310 -0.46 -16.93 -8.08
CA ALA A 310 -1.39 -18.04 -8.35
C ALA A 310 -2.86 -17.65 -8.11
N TYR A 311 -3.17 -16.93 -7.02
CA TYR A 311 -4.50 -16.37 -6.81
C TYR A 311 -4.86 -15.35 -7.90
N VAL A 312 -3.95 -14.44 -8.23
CA VAL A 312 -4.16 -13.42 -9.27
C VAL A 312 -4.50 -14.06 -10.61
N ALA A 313 -3.70 -15.03 -11.07
CA ALA A 313 -3.96 -15.72 -12.32
C ALA A 313 -5.32 -16.48 -12.29
N ALA A 314 -5.58 -17.24 -11.22
CA ALA A 314 -6.83 -17.97 -11.07
C ALA A 314 -8.06 -17.03 -11.04
N MET A 315 -7.97 -15.86 -10.40
CA MET A 315 -9.04 -14.84 -10.42
C MET A 315 -9.27 -14.29 -11.84
N GLN A 316 -8.20 -13.91 -12.55
CA GLN A 316 -8.27 -13.38 -13.92
C GLN A 316 -8.91 -14.37 -14.90
N GLU A 317 -8.55 -15.65 -14.79
CA GLU A 317 -9.12 -16.77 -15.56
C GLU A 317 -10.62 -16.99 -15.28
N HIS A 318 -11.10 -16.63 -14.08
CA HIS A 318 -12.46 -16.92 -13.60
C HIS A 318 -13.39 -15.70 -13.57
N ASN A 319 -13.21 -14.76 -14.51
CA ASN A 319 -14.05 -13.56 -14.68
C ASN A 319 -13.93 -12.53 -13.54
N ILE A 320 -12.75 -12.42 -12.92
CA ILE A 320 -12.40 -11.33 -12.02
C ILE A 320 -11.29 -10.50 -12.69
N PRO A 321 -11.66 -9.57 -13.61
CA PRO A 321 -10.70 -8.92 -14.50
C PRO A 321 -9.84 -7.85 -13.83
N VAL A 322 -10.21 -7.39 -12.63
CA VAL A 322 -9.41 -6.48 -11.83
C VAL A 322 -8.91 -7.25 -10.61
N THR A 323 -7.60 -7.36 -10.45
CA THR A 323 -6.97 -8.09 -9.34
C THR A 323 -5.84 -7.27 -8.74
N TYR A 324 -5.88 -7.11 -7.44
CA TYR A 324 -4.84 -6.47 -6.64
C TYR A 324 -4.22 -7.54 -5.73
N ALA A 325 -2.89 -7.55 -5.60
CA ALA A 325 -2.20 -8.42 -4.66
C ALA A 325 -1.04 -7.73 -3.95
N TYR A 326 -0.87 -8.11 -2.69
CA TYR A 326 0.36 -7.94 -1.91
C TYR A 326 1.30 -9.14 -2.15
N ILE A 327 2.61 -8.91 -2.08
CA ILE A 327 3.65 -9.94 -2.10
C ILE A 327 4.59 -9.65 -0.94
N SER A 328 4.83 -10.63 -0.06
CA SER A 328 5.75 -10.45 1.07
C SER A 328 7.18 -10.21 0.62
N ASP A 329 7.97 -9.60 1.50
CA ASP A 329 9.35 -9.21 1.27
C ASP A 329 10.24 -10.42 0.89
N ALA A 330 11.45 -10.13 0.40
CA ALA A 330 12.48 -11.16 0.18
C ALA A 330 13.62 -11.12 1.21
N HIS A 331 13.54 -10.19 2.17
CA HIS A 331 14.59 -9.77 3.10
C HIS A 331 14.66 -10.67 4.34
N ASP A 332 13.52 -11.15 4.80
CA ASP A 332 13.39 -12.00 5.98
C ASP A 332 13.55 -13.48 5.68
N ASN A 333 13.99 -14.22 6.70
CA ASN A 333 14.07 -15.67 6.66
C ASN A 333 12.70 -16.30 6.95
N HIS A 334 11.80 -16.22 5.96
CA HIS A 334 10.47 -16.84 5.96
C HIS A 334 10.46 -18.38 6.21
N ALA A 335 11.62 -19.04 6.16
CA ALA A 335 11.80 -20.45 6.47
C ALA A 335 12.40 -20.72 7.88
N GLY A 336 12.61 -19.66 8.69
CA GLY A 336 13.34 -19.74 9.95
C GLY A 336 13.11 -18.51 10.83
N ALA A 337 14.20 -17.82 11.18
CA ALA A 337 14.18 -16.60 11.98
C ALA A 337 15.38 -15.72 11.61
N GLY A 338 15.23 -14.41 11.83
CA GLY A 338 16.24 -13.39 11.49
C GLY A 338 16.14 -12.89 10.06
N ALA A 339 16.61 -11.68 9.83
CA ALA A 339 16.73 -11.08 8.51
C ALA A 339 18.02 -11.50 7.78
N TYR A 340 18.02 -11.40 6.45
CA TYR A 340 19.22 -11.55 5.62
C TYR A 340 19.89 -10.20 5.34
N GLY A 341 21.22 -10.18 5.22
CA GLY A 341 21.92 -9.01 4.65
C GLY A 341 22.05 -9.08 3.12
N PRO A 342 22.25 -7.95 2.42
CA PRO A 342 22.39 -7.90 0.96
C PRO A 342 23.36 -8.95 0.39
N GLY A 343 22.90 -9.75 -0.57
CA GLY A 343 23.72 -10.80 -1.19
C GLY A 343 23.98 -12.02 -0.31
N SER A 344 23.29 -12.18 0.81
CA SER A 344 23.29 -13.44 1.57
C SER A 344 22.63 -14.56 0.75
N ALA A 345 23.16 -15.78 0.85
CA ALA A 345 22.71 -16.89 -0.01
C ALA A 345 21.20 -17.22 0.11
N GLY A 346 20.60 -17.05 1.30
CA GLY A 346 19.16 -17.24 1.50
C GLY A 346 18.31 -16.20 0.77
N TYR A 347 18.69 -14.92 0.88
CA TYR A 347 18.05 -13.81 0.19
C TYR A 347 18.13 -13.93 -1.33
N VAL A 348 19.32 -14.22 -1.88
CA VAL A 348 19.51 -14.48 -3.32
C VAL A 348 18.64 -15.66 -3.78
N SER A 349 18.43 -16.68 -2.93
CA SER A 349 17.52 -17.80 -3.21
C SER A 349 16.03 -17.41 -3.15
N ALA A 350 15.64 -16.49 -2.27
CA ALA A 350 14.27 -15.98 -2.19
C ALA A 350 13.93 -15.16 -3.44
N LEU A 351 14.78 -14.18 -3.79
CA LEU A 351 14.67 -13.40 -5.02
C LEU A 351 14.65 -14.29 -6.28
N LYS A 352 15.49 -15.33 -6.33
CA LYS A 352 15.48 -16.28 -7.44
C LYS A 352 14.18 -17.09 -7.54
N SER A 353 13.55 -17.40 -6.41
CA SER A 353 12.25 -18.06 -6.38
C SER A 353 11.13 -17.13 -6.86
N TYR A 354 11.20 -15.84 -6.51
CA TYR A 354 10.26 -14.82 -6.99
C TYR A 354 10.42 -14.59 -8.50
N ASP A 355 11.64 -14.50 -9.01
CA ASP A 355 11.94 -14.45 -10.45
C ASP A 355 11.30 -15.60 -11.24
N GLU A 356 11.41 -16.83 -10.73
CA GLU A 356 10.80 -18.01 -11.35
C GLU A 356 9.27 -17.98 -11.28
N ALA A 357 8.69 -17.48 -10.18
CA ALA A 357 7.25 -17.28 -10.06
C ALA A 357 6.74 -16.26 -11.11
N PHE A 358 7.44 -15.14 -11.32
CA PHE A 358 7.10 -14.17 -12.38
C PHE A 358 7.19 -14.78 -13.78
N GLY A 359 8.23 -15.56 -14.06
CA GLY A 359 8.35 -16.30 -15.32
C GLY A 359 7.16 -17.22 -15.60
N LYS A 360 6.76 -18.01 -14.59
CA LYS A 360 5.58 -18.90 -14.66
C LYS A 360 4.27 -18.13 -14.80
N PHE A 361 4.13 -17.03 -14.07
CA PHE A 361 2.94 -16.16 -14.08
C PHE A 361 2.70 -15.54 -15.46
N PHE A 362 3.70 -14.89 -16.05
CA PHE A 362 3.56 -14.29 -17.38
C PHE A 362 3.34 -15.35 -18.46
N GLN A 363 3.93 -16.54 -18.34
CA GLN A 363 3.65 -17.67 -19.24
C GLN A 363 2.20 -18.13 -19.13
N ARG A 364 1.67 -18.28 -17.90
CA ARG A 364 0.28 -18.68 -17.62
C ARG A 364 -0.72 -17.67 -18.19
N LEU A 365 -0.61 -16.40 -17.81
CA LEU A 365 -1.48 -15.34 -18.32
C LEU A 365 -1.48 -15.25 -19.85
N ASN A 366 -0.31 -15.36 -20.48
CA ASN A 366 -0.20 -15.26 -21.93
C ASN A 366 -0.79 -16.49 -22.65
N ALA A 367 -0.91 -17.66 -22.00
CA ALA A 367 -1.61 -18.81 -22.55
C ALA A 367 -3.12 -18.54 -22.74
N ASP A 368 -3.71 -17.77 -21.81
CA ASP A 368 -5.10 -17.29 -21.88
C ASP A 368 -5.24 -15.95 -22.64
N GLY A 369 -4.15 -15.45 -23.22
CA GLY A 369 -4.11 -14.23 -24.01
C GLY A 369 -4.14 -12.93 -23.18
N ILE A 370 -3.89 -13.00 -21.88
CA ILE A 370 -3.75 -11.85 -20.97
C ILE A 370 -2.28 -11.39 -21.02
N ASN A 371 -2.03 -10.20 -21.58
CA ASN A 371 -0.67 -9.66 -21.72
C ASN A 371 -0.65 -8.12 -21.87
N ALA A 372 0.53 -7.55 -22.06
CA ALA A 372 0.75 -6.09 -22.14
C ALA A 372 -0.07 -5.37 -23.24
N ASN A 373 -0.67 -6.08 -24.20
CA ASN A 373 -1.51 -5.47 -25.24
C ASN A 373 -2.97 -5.25 -24.81
N ASN A 374 -3.42 -5.87 -23.72
CA ASN A 374 -4.82 -5.81 -23.26
C ASN A 374 -4.98 -5.67 -21.73
N THR A 375 -3.88 -5.53 -21.01
CA THR A 375 -3.85 -5.47 -19.55
C THR A 375 -3.10 -4.23 -19.10
N LEU A 376 -3.65 -3.51 -18.11
CA LEU A 376 -2.88 -2.54 -17.33
C LEU A 376 -2.23 -3.30 -16.18
N PHE A 377 -0.91 -3.49 -16.23
CA PHE A 377 -0.13 -3.93 -15.09
C PHE A 377 0.44 -2.72 -14.35
N VAL A 378 0.35 -2.77 -13.03
CA VAL A 378 1.02 -1.86 -12.10
C VAL A 378 1.82 -2.70 -11.13
N PHE A 379 3.10 -2.38 -10.98
CA PHE A 379 4.03 -3.01 -10.05
C PHE A 379 4.65 -1.88 -9.21
N THR A 380 4.72 -2.04 -7.89
CA THR A 380 5.30 -1.03 -6.99
C THR A 380 5.80 -1.71 -5.72
N ALA A 381 6.68 -1.06 -4.97
CA ALA A 381 6.84 -1.34 -3.54
C ALA A 381 5.95 -0.41 -2.71
N ASP A 382 5.69 -0.74 -1.45
CA ASP A 382 5.13 0.15 -0.44
C ASP A 382 6.19 1.04 0.21
N GLU A 383 7.33 0.48 0.59
CA GLU A 383 8.50 1.21 1.08
C GLU A 383 9.79 0.65 0.49
N GLY A 384 10.89 1.32 0.79
CA GLY A 384 12.16 0.63 0.95
C GLY A 384 12.59 0.68 2.42
N ASP A 385 13.65 -0.04 2.72
CA ASP A 385 14.21 -0.15 4.04
C ASP A 385 15.69 0.21 4.07
N HIS A 386 16.14 0.68 5.23
CA HIS A 386 17.54 0.83 5.55
C HIS A 386 18.12 -0.48 6.11
N PHE A 387 19.08 -1.08 5.41
CA PHE A 387 19.81 -2.25 5.92
C PHE A 387 20.73 -1.88 7.09
N VAL A 388 20.44 -2.41 8.29
CA VAL A 388 21.23 -2.22 9.49
C VAL A 388 22.20 -3.39 9.69
N GLY A 389 23.48 -3.17 9.34
CA GLY A 389 24.52 -4.19 9.52
C GLY A 389 25.94 -3.71 9.26
N GLY A 390 26.90 -4.58 9.62
CA GLY A 390 28.33 -4.32 9.42
C GLY A 390 28.81 -4.55 7.99
N ALA A 391 30.12 -4.41 7.77
CA ALA A 391 30.72 -4.67 6.47
C ALA A 391 30.61 -6.16 6.06
N PRO A 392 30.29 -6.46 4.79
CA PRO A 392 30.14 -7.83 4.32
C PRO A 392 31.49 -8.57 4.21
N THR A 393 31.44 -9.88 4.42
CA THR A 393 32.57 -10.81 4.29
C THR A 393 32.23 -11.93 3.29
N PRO A 394 33.14 -12.28 2.36
CA PRO A 394 34.39 -11.59 2.04
C PRO A 394 34.11 -10.21 1.41
N ALA A 395 35.03 -9.26 1.54
CA ALA A 395 34.85 -7.89 1.06
C ALA A 395 34.65 -7.75 -0.48
N ASN A 396 34.91 -8.83 -1.23
CA ASN A 396 34.68 -8.93 -2.67
C ASN A 396 33.42 -9.75 -3.03
N CYS A 397 32.51 -9.99 -2.08
CA CYS A 397 31.25 -10.64 -2.35
C CYS A 397 30.37 -9.79 -3.28
N ASP A 398 29.58 -10.46 -4.11
CA ASP A 398 28.64 -9.87 -5.08
C ASP A 398 27.23 -10.50 -4.97
N GLY A 399 27.03 -11.39 -4.01
CA GLY A 399 25.81 -12.17 -3.79
C GLY A 399 25.59 -13.29 -4.82
N VAL A 400 25.86 -13.02 -6.10
CA VAL A 400 25.53 -13.90 -7.23
C VAL A 400 26.58 -14.99 -7.46
N THR A 401 27.87 -14.67 -7.38
CA THR A 401 28.98 -15.62 -7.60
C THR A 401 29.74 -15.93 -6.32
N VAL A 402 29.81 -14.96 -5.41
CA VAL A 402 30.40 -15.04 -4.08
C VAL A 402 29.38 -14.51 -3.08
N PRO A 403 28.71 -15.39 -2.31
CA PRO A 403 27.74 -14.96 -1.29
C PRO A 403 28.36 -14.03 -0.26
N CYS A 404 27.59 -13.04 0.17
CA CYS A 404 27.95 -12.18 1.30
C CYS A 404 27.57 -12.84 2.63
N SER A 405 28.27 -12.47 3.69
CA SER A 405 27.97 -12.86 5.06
C SER A 405 28.31 -11.71 6.01
N TYR A 406 27.57 -11.59 7.11
CA TYR A 406 27.62 -10.44 8.02
C TYR A 406 27.88 -10.92 9.44
N SER A 407 28.89 -10.36 10.11
CA SER A 407 29.22 -10.67 11.51
C SER A 407 28.50 -9.78 12.54
N GLN A 408 27.95 -8.67 12.05
CA GLN A 408 27.08 -7.72 12.74
C GLN A 408 25.94 -7.45 11.77
N ILE A 409 24.72 -7.60 12.23
CA ILE A 409 23.48 -7.53 11.45
C ILE A 409 22.35 -7.41 12.46
N GLY A 410 21.55 -6.37 12.36
CA GLY A 410 20.51 -6.07 13.34
C GLY A 410 20.32 -4.58 13.60
N GLU A 411 19.06 -4.16 13.66
CA GLU A 411 18.61 -2.84 14.09
C GLU A 411 19.22 -2.47 15.46
N VAL A 412 19.42 -1.17 15.69
CA VAL A 412 19.90 -0.66 16.98
C VAL A 412 18.71 -0.25 17.84
N ASN A 413 18.30 -1.15 18.74
CA ASN A 413 17.20 -0.92 19.66
C ASN A 413 17.52 0.16 20.70
N VAL A 414 16.58 1.07 20.93
CA VAL A 414 16.70 2.22 21.84
C VAL A 414 15.57 2.25 22.88
N ASN A 415 15.93 2.29 24.17
CA ASN A 415 15.00 2.56 25.28
C ASN A 415 14.95 4.06 25.58
N LEU A 416 13.99 4.77 24.97
CA LEU A 416 13.78 6.20 25.12
C LEU A 416 13.60 6.64 26.57
N THR A 417 12.76 5.92 27.33
CA THR A 417 12.47 6.22 28.74
C THR A 417 13.74 6.12 29.61
N GLY A 418 14.60 5.14 29.32
CA GLY A 418 15.87 4.96 30.01
C GLY A 418 16.90 6.06 29.67
N LEU A 419 17.00 6.45 28.39
CA LEU A 419 17.90 7.53 27.96
C LEU A 419 17.47 8.89 28.54
N LEU A 420 16.19 9.23 28.48
CA LEU A 420 15.64 10.48 29.02
C LEU A 420 15.84 10.57 30.54
N ALA A 421 15.57 9.49 31.28
CA ALA A 421 15.78 9.45 32.72
C ALA A 421 17.26 9.59 33.11
N THR A 422 18.19 8.98 32.35
CA THR A 422 19.62 8.96 32.70
C THR A 422 20.41 10.17 32.20
N GLN A 423 20.15 10.65 30.98
CA GLN A 423 20.88 11.77 30.38
C GLN A 423 20.25 13.13 30.69
N LYS A 424 18.92 13.19 30.85
CA LYS A 424 18.15 14.44 30.93
C LYS A 424 17.45 14.65 32.27
N GLN A 425 17.48 13.63 33.15
CA GLN A 425 16.71 13.57 34.40
C GLN A 425 15.20 13.74 34.17
N ASN A 426 14.72 13.42 32.96
CA ASN A 426 13.33 13.57 32.56
C ASN A 426 12.61 12.24 32.78
N THR A 427 11.68 12.24 33.74
CA THR A 427 10.85 11.07 34.10
C THR A 427 9.37 11.32 33.78
N THR A 428 9.07 12.16 32.79
CA THR A 428 7.70 12.38 32.29
C THR A 428 7.08 11.03 31.90
N PRO A 429 5.87 10.68 32.38
CA PRO A 429 5.21 9.45 31.96
C PRO A 429 4.69 9.57 30.52
N PHE A 430 5.21 8.76 29.62
CA PHE A 430 4.73 8.62 28.24
C PHE A 430 4.83 7.16 27.78
N LEU A 431 4.08 6.82 26.75
CA LEU A 431 4.27 5.62 25.93
C LEU A 431 4.56 6.07 24.50
N VAL A 432 5.09 5.15 23.67
CA VAL A 432 5.26 5.39 22.23
C VAL A 432 4.54 4.32 21.42
N HIS A 433 4.20 4.64 20.17
CA HIS A 433 4.28 3.63 19.11
C HIS A 433 5.77 3.33 18.90
N ALA A 434 6.18 2.07 19.06
CA ALA A 434 7.58 1.68 18.89
C ALA A 434 7.88 1.54 17.39
N ASP A 435 8.90 2.24 16.92
CA ASP A 435 9.15 2.48 15.50
C ASP A 435 10.59 3.01 15.29
N SER A 436 11.07 3.10 14.05
CA SER A 436 12.22 3.96 13.75
C SER A 436 11.84 5.45 13.91
N ALA A 437 10.59 5.77 13.56
CA ALA A 437 9.99 7.09 13.73
C ALA A 437 8.90 7.12 14.86
N PRO A 438 9.27 6.95 16.15
CA PRO A 438 8.29 6.68 17.21
C PRO A 438 7.40 7.90 17.52
N ASN A 439 6.11 7.61 17.67
CA ASN A 439 5.09 8.60 18.00
C ASN A 439 4.86 8.66 19.51
N PHE A 440 4.98 9.83 20.14
CA PHE A 440 4.92 10.01 21.59
C PHE A 440 3.50 10.31 22.09
N TYR A 441 3.09 9.58 23.14
CA TYR A 441 1.81 9.75 23.82
C TYR A 441 2.05 9.98 25.32
N ILE A 442 2.10 11.25 25.72
CA ILE A 442 2.34 11.71 27.08
C ILE A 442 1.08 11.50 27.92
N THR A 443 1.24 10.93 29.11
CA THR A 443 0.11 10.66 30.01
C THR A 443 -0.54 11.98 30.46
N GLY A 444 -1.86 12.05 30.30
CA GLY A 444 -2.66 13.26 30.53
C GLY A 444 -2.96 14.07 29.27
N ASN A 445 -2.41 13.69 28.10
CA ASN A 445 -2.52 14.39 26.82
C ASN A 445 -2.36 15.93 26.93
N PRO A 446 -1.19 16.42 27.38
CA PRO A 446 -0.87 17.85 27.44
C PRO A 446 -0.84 18.48 26.04
N LYS A 447 -1.03 19.80 25.99
CA LYS A 447 -0.98 20.56 24.73
C LYS A 447 0.48 20.73 24.26
N PRO A 448 0.71 21.01 22.96
CA PRO A 448 2.07 21.24 22.43
C PRO A 448 2.85 22.31 23.21
N GLY A 449 2.22 23.47 23.47
CA GLY A 449 2.82 24.55 24.26
C GLY A 449 2.88 24.36 25.78
N ASP A 450 2.46 23.22 26.34
CA ASP A 450 2.57 22.98 27.79
C ASP A 450 4.01 22.60 28.16
N GLN A 451 4.52 23.12 29.29
CA GLN A 451 5.92 22.97 29.71
C GLN A 451 6.43 21.52 29.73
N VAL A 452 5.55 20.56 30.04
CA VAL A 452 5.90 19.12 30.07
C VAL A 452 6.18 18.56 28.67
N THR A 453 5.40 18.97 27.67
CA THR A 453 5.56 18.60 26.26
C THR A 453 6.85 19.22 25.73
N ARG A 454 6.98 20.55 25.88
CA ARG A 454 8.15 21.33 25.46
C ARG A 454 9.46 20.81 26.01
N LYS A 455 9.49 20.46 27.31
CA LYS A 455 10.70 19.90 27.92
C LYS A 455 11.03 18.50 27.41
N LEU A 456 10.02 17.66 27.12
CA LEU A 456 10.23 16.33 26.56
C LEU A 456 10.73 16.39 25.11
N GLU A 457 10.22 17.31 24.30
CA GLU A 457 10.68 17.56 22.93
C GLU A 457 12.14 18.03 22.92
N GLN A 458 12.50 19.05 23.71
CA GLN A 458 13.89 19.55 23.87
C GLN A 458 14.87 18.47 24.37
N ASP A 459 14.42 17.63 25.30
CA ASP A 459 15.23 16.53 25.84
C ASP A 459 15.45 15.42 24.81
N THR A 460 14.39 15.06 24.08
CA THR A 460 14.43 14.08 22.97
C THR A 460 15.32 14.59 21.84
N ALA A 461 15.17 15.86 21.46
CA ALA A 461 16.00 16.56 20.46
C ALA A 461 17.50 16.55 20.78
N SER A 462 17.89 16.29 22.03
CA SER A 462 19.28 16.33 22.48
C SER A 462 19.80 14.99 23.03
N LEU A 463 19.08 13.88 22.82
CA LEU A 463 19.55 12.53 23.18
C LEU A 463 20.77 12.13 22.34
N GLN A 464 21.80 11.65 23.04
CA GLN A 464 23.00 11.07 22.44
C GLN A 464 22.99 9.55 22.62
N VAL A 465 23.50 8.82 21.64
CA VAL A 465 23.57 7.35 21.63
C VAL A 465 24.93 6.93 21.10
N THR A 466 25.48 5.83 21.61
CA THR A 466 26.68 5.21 21.01
C THR A 466 26.21 4.03 20.18
N ASN A 467 26.42 4.09 18.87
CA ASN A 467 26.03 3.05 17.93
C ASN A 467 26.88 1.78 18.18
N PRO A 468 26.30 0.62 18.52
CA PRO A 468 27.06 -0.59 18.84
C PRO A 468 27.75 -1.21 17.61
N LEU A 469 27.29 -0.89 16.40
CA LEU A 469 27.83 -1.39 15.14
C LEU A 469 29.09 -0.60 14.75
N THR A 470 29.00 0.73 14.77
CA THR A 470 30.06 1.65 14.31
C THR A 470 30.97 2.18 15.42
N ASN A 471 30.59 1.98 16.69
CA ASN A 471 31.19 2.60 17.88
C ASN A 471 31.31 4.14 17.81
N GLN A 472 30.42 4.80 17.06
CA GLN A 472 30.36 6.27 17.01
C GLN A 472 29.34 6.81 18.02
N ASP A 473 29.65 7.97 18.60
CA ASP A 473 28.67 8.76 19.37
C ASP A 473 27.86 9.64 18.42
N GLU A 474 26.54 9.52 18.50
CA GLU A 474 25.59 10.08 17.55
C GLU A 474 24.42 10.76 18.27
N LYS A 475 23.85 11.79 17.64
CA LYS A 475 22.52 12.30 17.99
C LYS A 475 21.48 11.31 17.46
N LEU A 476 20.58 10.83 18.31
CA LEU A 476 19.50 9.91 17.92
C LEU A 476 18.52 10.57 16.94
N THR A 477 18.13 11.81 17.25
CA THR A 477 17.12 12.57 16.52
C THR A 477 17.64 13.12 15.21
N ASN A 478 17.09 12.66 14.09
CA ASN A 478 17.25 13.31 12.80
C ASN A 478 16.27 14.49 12.71
N TYR A 479 14.96 14.22 12.79
CA TYR A 479 13.88 15.22 12.75
C TYR A 479 12.87 15.06 13.90
N LEU A 480 12.08 16.11 14.14
CA LEU A 480 10.92 16.11 15.04
C LEU A 480 9.76 16.87 14.41
N ALA A 481 8.53 16.39 14.65
CA ALA A 481 7.30 17.05 14.22
C ALA A 481 6.25 17.02 15.34
N ASP A 482 5.79 18.19 15.81
CA ASP A 482 4.60 18.31 16.67
C ASP A 482 3.30 18.30 15.83
N PRO A 483 2.10 18.43 16.42
CA PRO A 483 0.84 18.40 15.67
C PRO A 483 0.66 19.50 14.62
N VAL A 484 1.42 20.59 14.68
CA VAL A 484 1.43 21.61 13.63
C VAL A 484 2.13 21.08 12.38
N GLU A 485 3.31 20.48 12.54
CA GLU A 485 4.04 19.92 11.40
C GLU A 485 3.48 18.59 10.91
N MET A 486 2.97 17.74 11.81
CA MET A 486 2.21 16.54 11.41
C MET A 486 0.97 16.91 10.58
N ASN A 487 0.33 18.07 10.82
CA ASN A 487 -0.72 18.56 9.92
C ASN A 487 -0.17 18.98 8.55
N THR A 488 1.00 19.62 8.50
CA THR A 488 1.70 19.98 7.25
C THR A 488 2.00 18.75 6.39
N LEU A 489 2.48 17.68 7.02
CA LEU A 489 2.87 16.40 6.41
C LEU A 489 1.70 15.44 6.20
N HIS A 490 0.45 15.88 6.39
CA HIS A 490 -0.77 15.09 6.19
C HIS A 490 -0.94 13.87 7.12
N MET A 491 -0.34 13.88 8.32
CA MET A 491 -0.33 12.79 9.30
C MET A 491 -1.45 12.87 10.36
N ILE A 492 -2.33 13.88 10.29
CA ILE A 492 -3.42 14.08 11.27
C ILE A 492 -4.77 13.76 10.66
N THR A 493 -5.43 12.73 11.19
CA THR A 493 -6.77 12.31 10.76
C THR A 493 -7.89 13.17 11.35
N SER A 494 -9.11 12.94 10.85
CA SER A 494 -10.35 13.51 11.40
C SER A 494 -10.64 13.11 12.86
N ASP A 495 -9.89 12.18 13.47
CA ASP A 495 -9.96 11.89 14.89
C ASP A 495 -8.79 12.48 15.70
N PRO A 496 -9.01 13.52 16.53
CA PRO A 496 -7.97 14.07 17.40
C PRO A 496 -7.49 13.08 18.47
N ALA A 497 -8.22 12.01 18.78
CA ALA A 497 -7.75 10.98 19.71
C ALA A 497 -6.57 10.17 19.14
N ARG A 498 -6.43 10.07 17.81
CA ARG A 498 -5.35 9.34 17.12
C ARG A 498 -4.06 10.16 16.97
N THR A 499 -4.11 11.46 17.26
CA THR A 499 -2.98 12.38 17.08
C THR A 499 -1.99 12.24 18.24
N PRO A 500 -0.71 11.89 18.02
CA PRO A 500 0.33 11.87 19.06
C PRO A 500 0.72 13.29 19.51
N ASN A 501 1.41 13.42 20.64
CA ASN A 501 1.91 14.72 21.11
C ASN A 501 3.06 15.26 20.26
N PHE A 502 3.90 14.38 19.72
CA PHE A 502 4.88 14.67 18.65
C PHE A 502 5.43 13.35 18.09
N THR A 503 6.10 13.42 16.95
CA THR A 503 6.83 12.30 16.33
C THR A 503 8.31 12.63 16.30
N LEU A 504 9.13 11.66 16.70
CA LEU A 504 10.57 11.62 16.44
C LEU A 504 10.79 10.86 15.14
N PHE A 505 11.59 11.40 14.22
CA PHE A 505 12.25 10.61 13.18
C PHE A 505 13.69 10.41 13.64
N ALA A 506 14.06 9.15 13.91
CA ALA A 506 15.40 8.81 14.34
C ALA A 506 16.38 8.85 13.14
N LYS A 507 17.60 8.38 13.39
CA LYS A 507 18.51 7.99 12.32
C LYS A 507 18.18 6.55 11.89
N PRO A 508 18.41 6.18 10.62
CA PRO A 508 17.94 4.91 10.06
C PRO A 508 18.38 3.64 10.80
N ASP A 509 19.57 3.60 11.40
CA ASP A 509 20.03 2.45 12.20
C ASP A 509 19.12 2.09 13.39
N TYR A 510 18.30 3.03 13.90
CA TYR A 510 17.71 2.93 15.23
C TYR A 510 16.21 2.59 15.22
N TYR A 511 15.82 1.62 16.05
CA TYR A 511 14.42 1.33 16.38
C TYR A 511 14.15 1.69 17.85
N ALA A 512 13.14 2.50 18.12
CA ALA A 512 12.99 3.19 19.40
C ALA A 512 11.68 2.87 20.13
N SER A 513 11.78 2.52 21.41
CA SER A 513 10.68 2.05 22.25
C SER A 513 10.74 2.59 23.69
N THR A 514 9.68 2.40 24.47
CA THR A 514 9.67 2.66 25.93
C THR A 514 10.03 1.43 26.74
N GLY A 515 10.88 1.59 27.75
CA GLY A 515 11.28 0.52 28.66
C GLY A 515 11.50 1.00 30.09
N ALA A 516 12.41 0.35 30.82
CA ALA A 516 12.73 0.74 32.19
C ALA A 516 13.33 2.17 32.24
N PRO A 517 12.98 3.01 33.24
CA PRO A 517 13.46 4.40 33.36
C PRO A 517 14.91 4.49 33.89
N ASN A 518 15.80 3.65 33.40
CA ASN A 518 17.23 3.63 33.70
C ASN A 518 17.98 2.77 32.67
N CYS A 519 19.30 2.96 32.58
CA CYS A 519 20.19 2.16 31.74
C CYS A 519 21.03 1.15 32.54
N SER A 520 20.43 0.48 33.55
CA SER A 520 21.10 -0.64 34.24
C SER A 520 21.22 -1.89 33.35
N LYS A 521 20.36 -1.97 32.32
CA LYS A 521 20.61 -2.69 31.07
C LYS A 521 20.94 -1.65 30.00
N PRO A 522 21.75 -1.97 28.98
CA PRO A 522 22.04 -1.04 27.90
C PRO A 522 20.75 -0.45 27.32
N CYS A 523 20.67 0.87 27.25
CA CYS A 523 19.55 1.56 26.61
C CYS A 523 19.69 1.63 25.08
N VAL A 524 20.82 1.18 24.55
CA VAL A 524 21.16 1.10 23.13
C VAL A 524 21.83 -0.26 22.92
N TYR A 525 21.32 -1.10 22.00
CA TYR A 525 21.86 -2.44 21.74
C TYR A 525 21.44 -2.95 20.35
N GLU A 526 22.30 -3.75 19.72
CA GLU A 526 22.01 -4.46 18.46
C GLU A 526 20.95 -5.57 18.69
N SER A 527 20.00 -5.70 17.76
CA SER A 527 18.94 -6.72 17.77
C SER A 527 19.01 -7.57 16.49
N PRO A 528 19.77 -8.69 16.49
CA PRO A 528 20.02 -9.46 15.26
C PRO A 528 18.81 -10.21 14.65
N GLY A 529 17.61 -9.99 15.16
CA GLY A 529 16.37 -10.56 14.62
C GLY A 529 15.81 -9.77 13.43
N PHE A 530 16.07 -8.46 13.39
CA PHE A 530 15.48 -7.53 12.43
C PHE A 530 16.61 -6.68 11.88
N ALA A 531 16.85 -6.65 10.57
CA ALA A 531 18.01 -5.97 9.98
C ALA A 531 17.65 -4.96 8.90
N TRP A 532 16.36 -4.66 8.76
CA TRP A 532 15.82 -3.74 7.77
C TRP A 532 14.86 -2.82 8.52
N ASN A 533 15.17 -1.53 8.50
CA ASN A 533 14.44 -0.49 9.24
C ASN A 533 13.74 0.44 8.27
N HIS A 534 12.47 0.70 8.51
CA HIS A 534 11.69 1.67 7.74
C HIS A 534 10.84 2.56 8.65
N GLY A 535 10.30 3.62 8.06
CA GLY A 535 9.50 4.66 8.72
C GLY A 535 10.15 6.04 8.66
N ASP A 536 11.45 6.10 8.94
CA ASP A 536 12.23 7.35 9.00
C ASP A 536 12.32 8.13 7.68
N VAL A 537 12.80 9.38 7.78
CA VAL A 537 13.09 10.24 6.62
C VAL A 537 14.50 9.96 6.10
N ALA A 538 14.62 9.05 5.14
CA ALA A 538 15.87 8.68 4.47
C ALA A 538 15.65 8.27 3.00
N PRO A 539 16.60 8.52 2.08
CA PRO A 539 16.41 8.24 0.65
C PRO A 539 16.27 6.77 0.27
N ASP A 540 16.85 5.85 1.05
CA ASP A 540 16.68 4.40 0.92
C ASP A 540 15.30 3.94 1.41
N ILE A 541 14.73 4.63 2.41
CA ILE A 541 13.39 4.33 2.94
C ILE A 541 12.27 4.92 2.06
N ASN A 542 12.33 6.23 1.80
CA ASN A 542 11.20 6.96 1.21
C ASN A 542 11.20 7.02 -0.33
N ARG A 543 12.21 6.45 -1.02
CA ARG A 543 12.28 6.47 -2.49
C ARG A 543 12.11 5.07 -3.07
N THR A 544 10.89 4.80 -3.53
CA THR A 544 10.47 3.54 -4.14
C THR A 544 10.49 3.64 -5.67
N TRP A 545 9.77 2.73 -6.33
CA TRP A 545 9.71 2.61 -7.78
C TRP A 545 8.32 2.21 -8.27
N LEU A 546 7.95 2.66 -9.48
CA LEU A 546 6.68 2.36 -10.13
C LEU A 546 6.88 1.74 -11.52
N GLY A 547 6.54 0.46 -11.66
CA GLY A 547 6.39 -0.20 -12.95
C GLY A 547 4.98 -0.03 -13.52
N LEU A 548 4.86 0.64 -14.67
CA LEU A 548 3.63 0.74 -15.45
C LEU A 548 3.80 0.02 -16.78
N VAL A 549 2.88 -0.89 -17.11
CA VAL A 549 2.83 -1.57 -18.42
C VAL A 549 1.40 -1.64 -18.92
N GLY A 550 1.16 -1.32 -20.19
CA GLY A 550 -0.13 -1.58 -20.81
C GLY A 550 -0.58 -0.54 -21.84
N PRO A 551 -1.77 -0.72 -22.44
CA PRO A 551 -2.29 0.18 -23.45
C PRO A 551 -2.44 1.62 -22.94
N GLY A 552 -1.63 2.53 -23.49
CA GLY A 552 -1.64 3.94 -23.13
C GLY A 552 -0.42 4.40 -22.31
N VAL A 553 0.28 3.48 -21.65
CA VAL A 553 1.56 3.75 -20.98
C VAL A 553 2.66 3.95 -22.02
N ALA A 554 3.52 4.96 -21.84
CA ALA A 554 4.68 5.19 -22.69
C ALA A 554 5.74 4.10 -22.47
N HIS A 555 6.51 3.78 -23.53
CA HIS A 555 7.67 2.89 -23.42
C HIS A 555 8.92 3.73 -23.20
N LEU A 556 9.31 3.94 -21.93
CA LEU A 556 10.47 4.75 -21.56
C LEU A 556 11.62 3.92 -20.98
N GLY A 557 11.41 2.63 -20.70
CA GLY A 557 12.38 1.82 -19.96
C GLY A 557 12.50 2.30 -18.51
N ILE A 558 13.70 2.31 -17.95
CA ILE A 558 13.97 2.91 -16.63
C ILE A 558 14.06 4.44 -16.77
N ASN A 559 13.31 5.15 -15.94
CA ASN A 559 13.26 6.61 -15.91
C ASN A 559 13.42 7.13 -14.47
N ASP A 560 14.36 8.02 -14.26
CA ASP A 560 14.71 8.69 -13.00
C ASP A 560 14.27 10.17 -12.95
N ASN A 561 13.80 10.70 -14.07
CA ASN A 561 13.50 12.12 -14.24
C ASN A 561 12.05 12.49 -13.84
N ILE A 562 11.13 11.53 -13.88
CA ILE A 562 9.73 11.76 -13.48
C ILE A 562 9.63 11.57 -11.95
N TRP A 563 9.53 12.69 -11.23
CA TRP A 563 9.20 12.69 -9.81
C TRP A 563 7.72 12.30 -9.64
N ALA A 564 7.47 11.29 -8.82
CA ALA A 564 6.14 10.81 -8.44
C ALA A 564 6.11 10.50 -6.94
N ASP A 565 4.91 10.34 -6.39
CA ASP A 565 4.70 9.63 -5.13
C ASP A 565 3.54 8.64 -5.23
N HIS A 566 3.28 7.92 -4.14
CA HIS A 566 2.23 6.91 -4.03
C HIS A 566 0.85 7.41 -4.43
N THR A 567 0.50 8.64 -4.08
CA THR A 567 -0.85 9.16 -4.38
C THR A 567 -1.10 9.30 -5.88
N ASP A 568 -0.04 9.46 -6.70
CA ASP A 568 -0.14 9.67 -8.15
C ASP A 568 -0.55 8.38 -8.91
N VAL A 569 -0.46 7.20 -8.28
CA VAL A 569 -0.75 5.90 -8.92
C VAL A 569 -2.24 5.75 -9.23
N ARG A 570 -3.11 5.92 -8.23
CA ARG A 570 -4.58 5.77 -8.38
C ARG A 570 -5.18 6.64 -9.50
N PRO A 571 -5.00 7.98 -9.55
CA PRO A 571 -5.55 8.81 -10.62
C PRO A 571 -4.96 8.44 -11.99
N THR A 572 -3.67 8.07 -12.06
CA THR A 572 -3.04 7.58 -13.30
C THR A 572 -3.71 6.30 -13.82
N MET A 573 -4.03 5.35 -12.94
CA MET A 573 -4.81 4.16 -13.30
C MET A 573 -6.22 4.52 -13.77
N MET A 574 -6.94 5.36 -13.03
CA MET A 574 -8.31 5.77 -13.40
C MET A 574 -8.37 6.37 -14.80
N LEU A 575 -7.44 7.28 -15.13
CA LEU A 575 -7.37 7.90 -16.44
C LEU A 575 -7.06 6.90 -17.57
N LEU A 576 -6.15 5.93 -17.34
CA LEU A 576 -5.85 4.87 -18.31
C LEU A 576 -7.03 3.92 -18.55
N LEU A 577 -7.89 3.75 -17.56
CA LEU A 577 -9.05 2.85 -17.62
C LEU A 577 -10.33 3.55 -18.09
N GLY A 578 -10.31 4.88 -18.24
CA GLY A 578 -11.51 5.67 -18.54
C GLY A 578 -12.52 5.64 -17.40
N LEU A 579 -12.03 5.51 -16.16
CA LEU A 579 -12.80 5.49 -14.93
C LEU A 579 -12.51 6.77 -14.12
N LYS A 580 -13.25 6.94 -13.03
CA LYS A 580 -13.03 8.00 -12.05
C LYS A 580 -13.45 7.51 -10.67
N ASP A 581 -12.79 7.99 -9.63
CA ASP A 581 -13.29 7.96 -8.26
C ASP A 581 -14.29 9.11 -8.00
N ASP A 582 -15.21 8.89 -7.07
CA ASP A 582 -16.24 9.87 -6.67
C ASP A 582 -15.74 10.85 -5.56
N TYR A 583 -14.44 10.83 -5.28
CA TYR A 583 -13.72 11.75 -4.40
C TYR A 583 -12.54 12.39 -5.13
N ARG A 584 -11.97 13.44 -4.54
CA ARG A 584 -10.77 14.13 -5.03
C ARG A 584 -9.52 13.47 -4.48
N HIS A 585 -8.52 13.25 -5.31
CA HIS A 585 -7.20 12.73 -4.92
C HIS A 585 -6.33 13.83 -4.27
N ASP A 586 -5.19 13.43 -3.70
CA ASP A 586 -4.04 14.32 -3.41
C ASP A 586 -2.83 14.01 -4.33
N GLY A 587 -2.99 13.02 -5.20
CA GLY A 587 -2.11 12.71 -6.32
C GLY A 587 -2.57 13.33 -7.64
N ARG A 588 -1.66 13.37 -8.60
CA ARG A 588 -1.87 13.86 -9.98
C ARG A 588 -1.71 12.73 -10.99
N VAL A 589 -2.19 12.90 -12.22
CA VAL A 589 -1.86 11.94 -13.28
C VAL A 589 -0.41 12.12 -13.75
N LEU A 590 0.31 11.02 -13.89
CA LEU A 590 1.69 10.95 -14.39
C LEU A 590 1.75 11.14 -15.92
N PHE A 591 1.32 12.31 -16.42
CA PHE A 591 1.24 12.63 -17.85
C PHE A 591 2.53 12.32 -18.63
N GLU A 592 3.69 12.45 -18.00
CA GLU A 592 5.02 12.15 -18.53
C GLU A 592 5.19 10.67 -18.89
N ALA A 593 4.60 9.77 -18.11
CA ALA A 593 4.64 8.32 -18.31
C ALA A 593 3.58 7.81 -19.30
N LEU A 594 2.76 8.70 -19.89
CA LEU A 594 1.65 8.32 -20.78
C LEU A 594 1.90 8.72 -22.25
N ASN A 595 1.43 7.87 -23.16
CA ASN A 595 1.36 8.16 -24.58
C ASN A 595 0.35 9.28 -24.85
N GLU A 596 0.65 10.14 -25.83
CA GLU A 596 -0.22 11.26 -26.20
C GLU A 596 -1.67 10.81 -26.48
N LYS A 597 -1.89 9.66 -27.12
CA LYS A 597 -3.24 9.14 -27.41
C LYS A 597 -4.06 8.78 -26.17
N ALA A 598 -3.43 8.51 -25.03
CA ALA A 598 -4.12 8.21 -23.77
C ALA A 598 -4.54 9.49 -23.02
N LEU A 599 -3.93 10.63 -23.32
CA LEU A 599 -4.21 11.88 -22.63
C LEU A 599 -5.55 12.50 -23.09
N PRO A 600 -6.34 13.06 -22.16
CA PRO A 600 -7.55 13.84 -22.46
C PRO A 600 -7.26 15.04 -23.37
N ALA A 601 -8.28 15.49 -24.12
CA ALA A 601 -8.12 16.57 -25.09
C ALA A 601 -7.59 17.88 -24.47
N ALA A 602 -8.05 18.25 -23.27
CA ALA A 602 -7.56 19.42 -22.53
C ALA A 602 -6.05 19.33 -22.26
N VAL A 603 -5.62 18.21 -21.65
CA VAL A 603 -4.19 17.94 -21.37
C VAL A 603 -3.36 17.91 -22.64
N ARG A 604 -3.79 17.26 -23.72
CA ARG A 604 -3.04 17.23 -25.00
C ARG A 604 -2.81 18.61 -25.58
N ASN A 605 -3.84 19.44 -25.60
CA ASN A 605 -3.79 20.77 -26.18
C ASN A 605 -2.83 21.72 -25.42
N ASN A 606 -2.50 21.43 -24.16
CA ASN A 606 -1.61 22.26 -23.35
C ASN A 606 -0.68 21.43 -22.43
N ARG A 607 -0.11 20.33 -22.94
CA ARG A 607 0.61 19.32 -22.12
C ARG A 607 1.73 19.94 -21.27
N SER A 608 2.50 20.88 -21.81
CA SER A 608 3.59 21.54 -21.08
C SER A 608 3.10 22.31 -19.84
N PHE A 609 1.92 22.93 -19.90
CA PHE A 609 1.36 23.64 -18.74
C PHE A 609 0.92 22.64 -17.67
N TYR A 610 0.15 21.61 -18.05
CA TYR A 610 -0.38 20.63 -17.12
C TYR A 610 0.71 19.78 -16.48
N THR A 611 1.72 19.34 -17.23
CA THR A 611 2.90 18.65 -16.69
C THR A 611 3.64 19.53 -15.68
N ARG A 612 3.89 20.81 -16.00
CA ARG A 612 4.55 21.73 -15.06
C ARG A 612 3.70 22.00 -13.82
N LEU A 613 2.38 22.13 -13.97
CA LEU A 613 1.45 22.33 -12.85
C LEU A 613 1.44 21.12 -11.92
N ALA A 614 1.37 19.90 -12.48
CA ALA A 614 1.42 18.64 -11.75
C ALA A 614 2.73 18.50 -10.96
N GLN A 615 3.88 18.69 -11.62
CA GLN A 615 5.19 18.64 -10.97
C GLN A 615 5.33 19.66 -9.83
N TYR A 616 4.87 20.90 -10.06
CA TYR A 616 4.92 21.95 -9.06
C TYR A 616 4.00 21.67 -7.87
N TYR A 617 2.78 21.17 -8.14
CA TYR A 617 1.83 20.76 -7.12
C TYR A 617 2.44 19.72 -6.16
N LYS A 618 3.17 18.73 -6.68
CA LYS A 618 3.80 17.71 -5.83
C LYS A 618 4.91 18.27 -4.94
N GLN A 619 5.73 19.21 -5.43
CA GLN A 619 6.78 19.84 -4.60
C GLN A 619 6.23 20.70 -3.45
N ILE A 620 4.96 21.14 -3.52
CA ILE A 620 4.30 21.84 -2.39
C ILE A 620 3.40 20.94 -1.53
N ASN A 621 2.87 19.84 -2.09
CA ASN A 621 1.84 19.02 -1.43
C ASN A 621 2.34 17.67 -0.91
N ALA A 622 3.44 17.12 -1.41
CA ALA A 622 3.95 15.85 -0.92
C ALA A 622 4.71 16.00 0.42
N PRO A 623 4.56 15.04 1.38
CA PRO A 623 5.32 15.06 2.63
C PRO A 623 6.84 15.13 2.42
N VAL A 624 7.35 14.42 1.41
CA VAL A 624 8.77 14.45 1.01
C VAL A 624 9.06 15.34 -0.22
N GLY A 625 8.15 16.26 -0.53
CA GLY A 625 8.41 17.37 -1.47
C GLY A 625 9.23 18.48 -0.81
N ASP A 626 9.77 19.39 -1.62
CA ASP A 626 10.60 20.54 -1.17
C ASP A 626 9.97 21.33 -0.01
N PHE A 627 8.66 21.57 -0.06
CA PHE A 627 7.94 22.25 1.02
C PHE A 627 7.95 21.45 2.34
N GLY A 628 7.55 20.16 2.30
CA GLY A 628 7.41 19.31 3.49
C GLY A 628 8.75 19.01 4.17
N LEU A 629 9.79 18.71 3.40
CA LEU A 629 11.13 18.50 3.97
C LEU A 629 11.69 19.80 4.59
N THR A 630 11.43 20.96 3.97
CA THR A 630 11.89 22.25 4.53
C THR A 630 11.08 22.64 5.78
N THR A 631 9.77 22.36 5.86
CA THR A 631 9.00 22.61 7.09
C THR A 631 9.37 21.65 8.22
N LEU A 632 9.69 20.39 7.92
CA LEU A 632 10.18 19.43 8.90
C LEU A 632 11.55 19.85 9.50
N GLU A 633 12.44 20.41 8.69
CA GLU A 633 13.68 21.04 9.18
C GLU A 633 13.39 22.23 10.11
N ILE A 634 12.39 23.07 9.79
CA ILE A 634 11.98 24.22 10.63
C ILE A 634 11.35 23.75 11.94
N SER A 635 10.45 22.76 11.92
CA SER A 635 9.82 22.21 13.12
C SER A 635 10.85 21.54 14.02
N THR A 636 11.82 20.82 13.43
CA THR A 636 12.95 20.25 14.18
C THR A 636 13.75 21.33 14.93
N GLN A 637 13.97 22.51 14.33
CA GLN A 637 14.58 23.66 15.02
C GLN A 637 13.67 24.24 16.11
N ALA A 638 12.36 24.33 15.85
CA ALA A 638 11.36 24.83 16.80
C ALA A 638 11.25 23.95 18.05
N LEU A 639 11.17 22.62 17.88
CA LEU A 639 11.06 21.64 18.95
C LEU A 639 12.38 21.50 19.74
N ALA A 640 13.53 21.64 19.09
CA ALA A 640 14.82 21.63 19.77
C ALA A 640 15.15 22.92 20.54
N SER A 641 14.47 24.04 20.26
CA SER A 641 14.83 25.34 20.85
C SER A 641 14.47 25.45 22.33
N SER A 642 15.43 25.96 23.12
CA SER A 642 15.27 26.33 24.53
C SER A 642 15.31 27.86 24.74
N SER A 643 14.81 28.63 23.77
CA SER A 643 14.73 30.10 23.85
C SER A 643 13.90 30.56 25.05
N THR A 644 14.23 31.72 25.63
CA THR A 644 13.47 32.33 26.73
C THR A 644 11.98 32.42 26.39
N ASN A 645 11.12 31.92 27.28
CA ASN A 645 9.66 31.88 27.11
C ASN A 645 9.16 31.15 25.83
N ASP A 646 9.96 30.23 25.28
CA ASP A 646 9.67 29.51 24.02
C ASP A 646 9.41 30.42 22.80
N GLU A 647 10.01 31.62 22.78
CA GLU A 647 9.84 32.61 21.69
C GLU A 647 10.18 32.04 20.30
N THR A 648 11.27 31.27 20.16
CA THR A 648 11.62 30.64 18.87
C THR A 648 10.59 29.59 18.45
N TYR A 649 10.15 28.74 19.36
CA TYR A 649 9.13 27.72 19.08
C TYR A 649 7.82 28.36 18.62
N GLN A 650 7.32 29.33 19.38
CA GLN A 650 6.08 30.05 19.06
C GLN A 650 6.15 30.75 17.70
N ASN A 651 7.27 31.40 17.40
CA ASN A 651 7.47 32.10 16.12
C ASN A 651 7.55 31.13 14.94
N LEU A 652 8.27 30.01 15.07
CA LEU A 652 8.44 29.03 13.99
C LEU A 652 7.16 28.21 13.75
N GLU A 653 6.48 27.74 14.79
CA GLU A 653 5.22 27.00 14.60
C GLU A 653 4.06 27.88 14.11
N GLN A 654 4.03 29.17 14.50
CA GLN A 654 3.12 30.13 13.90
C GLN A 654 3.45 30.36 12.40
N ALA A 655 4.74 30.34 12.04
CA ALA A 655 5.17 30.45 10.65
C ALA A 655 4.77 29.20 9.84
N ILE A 656 4.99 27.99 10.35
CA ILE A 656 4.55 26.73 9.73
C ILE A 656 3.02 26.74 9.56
N THR A 657 2.25 27.01 10.62
CA THR A 657 0.77 27.14 10.55
C THR A 657 0.32 28.09 9.42
N SER A 658 0.99 29.24 9.28
CA SER A 658 0.73 30.22 8.22
C SER A 658 1.13 29.72 6.83
N LEU A 659 2.25 29.01 6.71
CA LEU A 659 2.71 28.39 5.46
C LEU A 659 1.75 27.30 5.01
N THR A 660 1.37 26.37 5.90
CA THR A 660 0.47 25.25 5.63
C THR A 660 -0.91 25.75 5.18
N THR A 661 -1.47 26.78 5.84
CA THR A 661 -2.72 27.43 5.39
C THR A 661 -2.63 27.99 3.96
N GLN A 662 -1.48 28.57 3.58
CA GLN A 662 -1.26 29.06 2.21
C GLN A 662 -1.05 27.90 1.22
N ARG A 663 -0.32 26.86 1.64
CA ARG A 663 -0.07 25.63 0.87
C ARG A 663 -1.39 24.95 0.54
N ASP A 664 -2.22 24.66 1.52
CA ASP A 664 -3.49 23.94 1.35
C ASP A 664 -4.43 24.68 0.38
N ALA A 665 -4.52 26.01 0.50
CA ALA A 665 -5.33 26.85 -0.39
C ALA A 665 -4.81 26.89 -1.84
N LEU A 666 -3.49 26.86 -2.04
CA LEU A 666 -2.84 26.82 -3.36
C LEU A 666 -2.92 25.42 -3.98
N ALA A 667 -2.58 24.40 -3.19
CA ALA A 667 -2.66 22.99 -3.54
C ALA A 667 -4.07 22.61 -4.00
N LEU A 668 -5.11 23.02 -3.26
CA LEU A 668 -6.51 22.83 -3.63
C LEU A 668 -6.85 23.45 -5.00
N GLN A 669 -6.34 24.64 -5.31
CA GLN A 669 -6.53 25.26 -6.63
C GLN A 669 -5.83 24.46 -7.72
N MET A 670 -4.57 24.04 -7.50
CA MET A 670 -3.80 23.27 -8.49
C MET A 670 -4.46 21.92 -8.80
N ILE A 671 -4.79 21.11 -7.78
CA ILE A 671 -5.42 19.79 -7.98
C ILE A 671 -6.81 19.90 -8.61
N THR A 672 -7.59 20.93 -8.27
CA THR A 672 -8.90 21.15 -8.91
C THR A 672 -8.75 21.42 -10.41
N LEU A 673 -7.67 22.08 -10.85
CA LEU A 673 -7.42 22.29 -12.29
C LEU A 673 -6.88 21.05 -12.99
N LEU A 674 -6.06 20.24 -12.29
CA LEU A 674 -5.58 18.95 -12.79
C LEU A 674 -6.76 17.99 -12.99
N GLU A 675 -7.55 17.71 -11.96
CA GLU A 675 -8.67 16.75 -12.05
C GLU A 675 -9.75 17.19 -13.05
N ASN A 676 -9.99 18.50 -13.23
CA ASN A 676 -10.91 18.98 -14.25
C ASN A 676 -10.39 18.70 -15.68
N ALA A 677 -9.09 18.85 -15.94
CA ALA A 677 -8.49 18.54 -17.23
C ALA A 677 -8.34 17.02 -17.47
N GLU A 678 -8.18 16.25 -16.40
CA GLU A 678 -8.05 14.79 -16.38
C GLU A 678 -9.41 14.09 -16.57
N PHE A 679 -10.43 14.50 -15.80
CA PHE A 679 -11.70 13.77 -15.64
C PHE A 679 -12.96 14.61 -15.93
N GLY A 680 -12.85 15.90 -16.26
CA GLY A 680 -14.00 16.79 -16.49
C GLY A 680 -14.75 16.58 -17.82
N GLY A 681 -14.17 15.83 -18.76
CA GLY A 681 -14.77 15.52 -20.06
C GLY A 681 -14.57 16.59 -21.15
N ASN A 682 -15.36 16.50 -22.22
CA ASN A 682 -15.24 17.37 -23.40
C ASN A 682 -15.91 18.75 -23.27
N SER A 683 -16.27 19.19 -22.06
CA SER A 683 -16.71 20.57 -21.85
C SER A 683 -15.59 21.51 -22.27
N HIS A 684 -15.87 22.40 -23.23
CA HIS A 684 -14.94 23.43 -23.68
C HIS A 684 -14.71 24.47 -22.57
N HIS A 685 -13.88 24.13 -21.59
CA HIS A 685 -13.43 25.04 -20.57
C HIS A 685 -12.52 26.08 -21.23
N ASN A 686 -12.88 27.36 -21.10
CA ASN A 686 -12.08 28.49 -21.55
C ASN A 686 -10.89 28.69 -20.58
N GLU A 687 -9.93 27.77 -20.60
CA GLU A 687 -8.72 27.73 -19.75
C GLU A 687 -7.67 28.80 -20.13
N ALA A 688 -8.07 29.76 -20.96
CA ALA A 688 -7.26 30.90 -21.39
C ALA A 688 -7.32 32.12 -20.45
N ASN A 689 -8.19 32.12 -19.42
CA ASN A 689 -8.39 33.27 -18.51
C ASN A 689 -8.23 32.97 -17.00
N ILE A 690 -7.89 31.74 -16.61
CA ILE A 690 -7.23 31.55 -15.32
C ILE A 690 -5.89 32.28 -15.43
N GLN A 691 -5.52 33.10 -14.45
CA GLN A 691 -4.23 33.80 -14.48
C GLN A 691 -3.10 32.77 -14.32
N GLN A 692 -2.65 32.18 -15.44
CA GLN A 692 -1.70 31.05 -15.46
C GLN A 692 -0.37 31.40 -14.77
N GLY A 693 0.07 32.66 -14.81
CA GLY A 693 1.24 33.13 -14.06
C GLY A 693 1.02 33.26 -12.55
N ASN A 694 -0.22 33.34 -12.06
CA ASN A 694 -0.52 33.60 -10.65
C ASN A 694 -0.24 32.37 -9.77
N LEU A 695 -0.61 31.16 -10.21
CA LEU A 695 -0.38 29.93 -9.42
C LEU A 695 1.12 29.61 -9.27
N PHE A 696 1.90 29.69 -10.34
CA PHE A 696 3.35 29.47 -10.27
C PHE A 696 4.04 30.55 -9.42
N ASN A 697 3.67 31.83 -9.59
CA ASN A 697 4.24 32.91 -8.77
C ASN A 697 3.87 32.79 -7.28
N GLN A 698 2.66 32.32 -6.95
CA GLN A 698 2.27 32.01 -5.57
C GLN A 698 3.09 30.85 -5.00
N GLY A 699 3.29 29.79 -5.78
CA GLY A 699 4.16 28.66 -5.42
C GLY A 699 5.61 29.09 -5.19
N ASP A 700 6.17 29.88 -6.11
CA ASP A 700 7.55 30.38 -6.01
C ASP A 700 7.74 31.31 -4.81
N ALA A 701 6.69 32.05 -4.44
CA ALA A 701 6.67 32.88 -3.24
C ALA A 701 6.54 32.04 -1.96
N LEU A 702 5.74 30.97 -1.98
CA LEU A 702 5.55 30.04 -0.86
C LEU A 702 6.86 29.29 -0.53
N LEU A 703 7.46 28.62 -1.53
CA LEU A 703 8.72 27.89 -1.34
C LEU A 703 9.85 28.84 -0.90
N ARG A 704 9.98 30.01 -1.55
CA ARG A 704 10.97 31.02 -1.14
C ARG A 704 10.74 31.53 0.28
N LYS A 705 9.49 31.75 0.71
CA LYS A 705 9.18 32.14 2.10
C LYS A 705 9.61 31.05 3.08
N THR A 706 9.29 29.78 2.77
CA THR A 706 9.69 28.61 3.57
C THR A 706 11.21 28.52 3.71
N HIS A 707 11.96 28.56 2.59
CA HIS A 707 13.43 28.59 2.60
C HIS A 707 14.08 29.86 3.19
N THR A 708 13.30 30.91 3.49
CA THR A 708 13.80 32.11 4.20
C THR A 708 13.55 32.02 5.71
N ILE A 709 12.70 31.10 6.16
CA ILE A 709 12.44 30.81 7.58
C ILE A 709 13.42 29.75 8.10
N ARG A 710 13.79 28.79 7.26
CA ARG A 710 14.94 27.88 7.48
C ARG A 710 16.27 28.64 7.46
#